data_AF-A0A3R7J290-F1
#
_entry.id   AF-A0A3R7J290-F1
#
_cell.length_a   1.000
_cell.length_b   1.000
_cell.length_c   1.000
_cell.angle_alpha   90.00
_cell.angle_beta   90.00
_cell.angle_gamma   90.00
#
_symmetry.space_group_name_H-M   'P 1'
#
loop_
_entity.id
_entity.type
_entity.pdbx_description
1 polymer ?
#
loop_
_entity_poly.entity_id
_entity_poly.type
_entity_poly.pdbx_seq_one_letter_code
_entity_poly.pdbx_strand_id
1 'polypeptide(L)'
;MQNLRVILLVVVVVTAIVGASGTAAGAQSVGAEFEYSEGEKLSPDFSGHEPLQTASGNTCEFPLNITDATGTEITLDEQPDRITTTSPSAAQTLWEIGAQDRVVGVTEFAGYLNGTGSKANVSAEFGVSVEKVVATDPDLVLAPNASAGQVADLRTQNLTVYHFPAATDIDDIAAKTERTGRLVGNCEAAAEVNNEMNQTVENVENQTSDLDRLDALYPLGGGYVAGDNTFINEIMQIGGTTNVAASEADGYPQLSDEVILKTDPEIILVTDTEGAILDKEPYASTTAGADDNYVVMNKSYLNQPAPRSVIESTKSLAAAVKDLQADKTEDTADSNGTCGFPLTITDTTGTEITLDEQPDRITTTNPSAAQTLWEIGAQDRVVGVTEFAGYLNGTGSKTNVSAEFGVSVEKVVATDPDLVLAPNASAGQVADLRTQNLTVYHFPAATDIDDIAAKTERTGRLVGNCEAATKINNEMNQTVENVENQTSDLDRPDALYPLGGGYVAGNNTFINEIMQIGGTTNVAASEADGYPQLSDEVILQTNPELMLVTDSEASILERQPYASTSAGENNNYVVLNNNYLNQPAPRSVIESTKTLANGVEDLQSEDDRDDTSGTDGSGGSSSSDENDRNDENEQDETAVGESETAVDENETVVNTNETAVDENETVVNTNETAVDTNETAVNENETTVEENQTATDTPSKENTTSTELNSTSNEEDDRTGTSNDVANQETEQDAGLSNTTDEGTESEVPGFGIVVTVLVILGFAYLSPRE
;
A
#
# COMPACT_ATOMS: atom_id res chain seq x y z
N MET A 1 -30.11 84.72 -3.71
CA MET A 1 -29.36 84.65 -4.96
C MET A 1 -28.75 83.25 -5.08
N GLN A 2 -29.20 82.50 -6.11
CA GLN A 2 -28.64 81.30 -6.79
C GLN A 2 -28.06 80.13 -5.95
N ASN A 3 -28.33 78.83 -6.14
CA ASN A 3 -29.27 78.00 -6.91
C ASN A 3 -29.01 76.53 -6.48
N LEU A 4 -30.05 75.77 -6.09
CA LEU A 4 -30.45 74.42 -6.55
C LEU A 4 -29.36 73.29 -6.70
N ARG A 5 -29.47 72.02 -6.25
CA ARG A 5 -30.58 71.04 -6.11
C ARG A 5 -30.25 69.92 -5.11
N VAL A 6 -31.33 69.26 -4.65
CA VAL A 6 -31.50 68.12 -3.73
C VAL A 6 -31.17 66.77 -4.41
N ILE A 7 -30.75 65.73 -3.65
CA ILE A 7 -31.43 64.41 -3.52
C ILE A 7 -30.66 63.44 -2.60
N LEU A 8 -31.45 62.80 -1.74
CA LEU A 8 -31.21 61.73 -0.76
C LEU A 8 -30.53 60.47 -1.36
N LEU A 9 -29.67 59.79 -0.59
CA LEU A 9 -29.24 58.42 -0.87
C LEU A 9 -29.37 57.57 0.41
N VAL A 10 -30.15 56.49 0.28
CA VAL A 10 -30.52 55.53 1.33
C VAL A 10 -29.42 54.50 1.48
N VAL A 11 -29.10 54.18 2.74
CA VAL A 11 -28.15 53.15 3.18
C VAL A 11 -28.83 51.78 3.21
N VAL A 12 -28.23 50.79 2.56
CA VAL A 12 -28.41 49.36 2.86
C VAL A 12 -27.02 48.73 2.91
N VAL A 13 -26.68 48.19 4.08
CA VAL A 13 -25.45 47.42 4.35
C VAL A 13 -25.79 45.95 4.15
N VAL A 14 -25.10 45.27 3.23
CA VAL A 14 -25.10 43.81 3.11
C VAL A 14 -23.69 43.34 3.44
N THR A 15 -23.58 42.58 4.53
CA THR A 15 -22.41 41.82 4.95
C THR A 15 -22.25 40.60 4.04
N ALA A 16 -21.17 40.55 3.25
CA ALA A 16 -20.73 39.35 2.55
C ALA A 16 -19.75 38.59 3.45
N ILE A 17 -20.11 37.36 3.82
CA ILE A 17 -19.21 36.35 4.37
C ILE A 17 -18.56 35.68 3.17
N VAL A 18 -17.24 35.84 3.02
CA VAL A 18 -16.43 35.11 2.04
C VAL A 18 -15.93 33.85 2.75
N GLY A 19 -16.49 32.70 2.38
CA GLY A 19 -15.90 31.40 2.65
C GLY A 19 -14.95 31.05 1.50
N ALA A 20 -13.66 30.89 1.81
CA ALA A 20 -12.64 30.48 0.86
C ALA A 20 -12.56 28.95 0.87
N SER A 21 -12.76 28.32 -0.28
CA SER A 21 -12.37 26.94 -0.58
C SER A 21 -11.23 27.01 -1.60
N GLY A 22 -10.09 26.43 -1.25
CA GLY A 22 -8.89 26.40 -2.09
C GLY A 22 -9.14 25.55 -3.34
N THR A 23 -8.96 26.15 -4.52
CA THR A 23 -9.00 25.49 -5.82
C THR A 23 -7.63 24.91 -6.15
N ALA A 24 -7.60 23.68 -6.68
CA ALA A 24 -6.42 23.03 -7.22
C ALA A 24 -5.72 23.93 -8.26
N ALA A 25 -4.42 24.17 -8.07
CA ALA A 25 -3.60 24.92 -9.01
C ALA A 25 -3.35 24.05 -10.26
N GLY A 26 -4.12 24.28 -11.33
CA GLY A 26 -3.95 23.51 -12.58
C GLY A 26 -4.79 23.90 -13.79
N ALA A 27 -5.81 24.77 -13.68
CA ALA A 27 -6.62 25.16 -14.84
C ALA A 27 -6.78 26.68 -14.94
N GLN A 28 -6.14 27.30 -15.93
CA GLN A 28 -6.51 28.65 -16.40
C GLN A 28 -7.02 28.55 -17.84
N SER A 29 -8.31 28.86 -18.01
CA SER A 29 -9.01 28.92 -19.29
C SER A 29 -8.55 30.12 -20.12
N VAL A 30 -8.23 29.91 -21.40
CA VAL A 30 -8.12 30.99 -22.40
C VAL A 30 -9.42 31.04 -23.19
N GLY A 31 -10.34 31.93 -22.79
CA GLY A 31 -11.52 32.28 -23.58
C GLY A 31 -11.20 33.40 -24.56
N ALA A 32 -11.18 33.11 -25.85
CA ALA A 32 -11.27 34.13 -26.90
C ALA A 32 -12.24 33.65 -27.99
N GLU A 33 -13.39 34.34 -28.08
CA GLU A 33 -14.40 34.18 -29.10
C GLU A 33 -13.80 34.26 -30.52
N PHE A 34 -14.00 33.22 -31.32
CA PHE A 34 -13.88 33.30 -32.78
C PHE A 34 -15.19 32.83 -33.43
N GLU A 35 -15.80 33.74 -34.19
CA GLU A 35 -17.00 33.49 -34.98
C GLU A 35 -16.75 32.40 -36.03
N TYR A 36 -17.60 31.37 -36.04
CA TYR A 36 -17.64 30.33 -37.07
C TYR A 36 -18.10 30.90 -38.41
N SER A 37 -17.32 30.67 -39.49
CA SER A 37 -17.85 30.69 -40.86
C SER A 37 -17.91 29.26 -41.41
N GLU A 38 -19.12 28.80 -41.73
CA GLU A 38 -19.37 27.54 -42.43
C GLU A 38 -18.71 27.53 -43.82
N GLY A 39 -17.97 26.45 -44.13
CA GLY A 39 -17.75 26.01 -45.51
C GLY A 39 -16.37 25.46 -45.80
N GLU A 40 -16.18 24.15 -45.64
CA GLU A 40 -15.85 23.19 -46.72
C GLU A 40 -15.49 21.84 -46.09
N LYS A 41 -16.20 20.78 -46.51
CA LYS A 41 -15.87 19.40 -46.15
C LYS A 41 -14.58 19.00 -46.88
N LEU A 42 -13.51 18.76 -46.13
CA LEU A 42 -12.37 17.97 -46.59
C LEU A 42 -12.20 16.78 -45.64
N SER A 43 -12.14 15.59 -46.24
CA SER A 43 -11.96 14.28 -45.61
C SER A 43 -10.70 14.24 -44.74
N PRO A 44 -10.66 13.44 -43.64
CA PRO A 44 -9.44 13.25 -42.88
C PRO A 44 -8.54 12.25 -43.61
N ASP A 45 -7.46 12.76 -44.19
CA ASP A 45 -6.23 12.00 -44.35
C ASP A 45 -5.15 12.82 -43.64
N PHE A 46 -4.89 12.45 -42.39
CA PHE A 46 -3.78 12.97 -41.60
C PHE A 46 -2.92 11.79 -41.15
N SER A 47 -2.44 11.01 -42.13
CA SER A 47 -1.19 10.28 -42.00
C SER A 47 -0.04 11.26 -42.30
N GLY A 48 0.35 12.04 -41.29
CA GLY A 48 1.26 13.17 -41.52
C GLY A 48 1.93 13.75 -40.28
N HIS A 49 2.29 12.92 -39.30
CA HIS A 49 3.42 13.26 -38.44
C HIS A 49 4.67 12.84 -39.19
N GLU A 50 5.33 13.80 -39.88
CA GLU A 50 6.72 13.59 -40.25
C GLU A 50 7.48 13.29 -38.94
N PRO A 51 8.15 12.13 -38.81
CA PRO A 51 9.03 11.93 -37.68
C PRO A 51 10.05 13.06 -37.72
N LEU A 52 10.12 13.82 -36.61
CA LEU A 52 11.18 14.80 -36.43
C LEU A 52 12.49 14.10 -36.76
N GLN A 53 13.21 14.68 -37.72
CA GLN A 53 14.43 14.13 -38.27
C GLN A 53 15.32 13.58 -37.17
N THR A 54 15.71 12.32 -37.33
CA THR A 54 16.82 11.68 -36.64
C THR A 54 18.12 12.43 -36.95
N ALA A 55 18.30 13.57 -36.30
CA ALA A 55 19.57 14.26 -36.21
C ALA A 55 20.40 13.49 -35.18
N SER A 56 21.51 12.90 -35.66
CA SER A 56 22.50 12.22 -34.84
C SER A 56 22.89 13.03 -33.59
N GLY A 57 22.66 12.44 -32.42
CA GLY A 57 23.31 12.81 -31.16
C GLY A 57 22.37 12.88 -29.96
N ASN A 58 22.16 11.75 -29.26
CA ASN A 58 21.78 11.71 -27.83
C ASN A 58 22.92 12.24 -26.94
N THR A 59 23.60 13.30 -27.37
CA THR A 59 24.77 13.82 -26.69
C THR A 59 24.32 14.91 -25.73
N CYS A 60 24.36 14.60 -24.44
CA CYS A 60 24.29 15.55 -23.32
C CYS A 60 25.58 16.38 -23.24
N GLU A 61 25.93 17.04 -24.34
CA GLU A 61 27.12 17.89 -24.44
C GLU A 61 26.74 19.35 -24.21
N PHE A 62 27.59 20.04 -23.45
CA PHE A 62 27.53 21.48 -23.23
C PHE A 62 28.71 22.16 -23.99
N PRO A 63 28.53 23.36 -24.54
CA PRO A 63 27.37 24.24 -24.41
C PRO A 63 26.13 23.73 -25.18
N LEU A 64 24.95 23.86 -24.56
CA LEU A 64 23.66 23.48 -25.12
C LEU A 64 22.87 24.74 -25.53
N ASN A 65 22.53 24.84 -26.82
CA ASN A 65 21.61 25.85 -27.33
C ASN A 65 20.27 25.19 -27.66
N ILE A 66 19.19 25.70 -27.08
CA ILE A 66 17.88 25.07 -27.16
C ILE A 66 16.76 26.10 -27.15
N THR A 67 15.84 25.99 -28.10
CA THR A 67 14.64 26.86 -28.14
C THR A 67 13.53 26.25 -27.28
N ASP A 68 12.89 27.07 -26.47
CA ASP A 68 11.79 26.67 -25.60
C ASP A 68 10.41 26.92 -26.24
N ALA A 69 9.32 26.60 -25.55
CA ALA A 69 7.96 26.75 -26.08
C ALA A 69 7.51 28.21 -26.27
N THR A 70 8.24 29.20 -25.73
CA THR A 70 7.99 30.63 -26.02
C THR A 70 8.69 31.11 -27.29
N GLY A 71 9.48 30.24 -27.94
CA GLY A 71 10.34 30.60 -29.06
C GLY A 71 11.64 31.30 -28.63
N THR A 72 11.96 31.29 -27.33
CA THR A 72 13.19 31.90 -26.81
C THR A 72 14.33 30.89 -26.89
N GLU A 73 15.46 31.29 -27.47
CA GLU A 73 16.69 30.50 -27.45
C GLU A 73 17.36 30.64 -26.07
N ILE A 74 17.61 29.50 -25.44
CA ILE A 74 18.31 29.37 -24.16
C ILE A 74 19.68 28.76 -24.45
N THR A 75 20.72 29.35 -23.85
CA THR A 75 22.09 28.85 -23.89
C THR A 75 22.49 28.43 -22.49
N LEU A 76 22.90 27.17 -22.35
CA LEU A 76 23.55 26.64 -21.15
C LEU A 76 25.01 26.36 -21.52
N ASP A 77 25.94 27.14 -20.98
CA ASP A 77 27.37 26.97 -21.31
C ASP A 77 27.96 25.70 -20.68
N GLU A 78 27.44 25.31 -19.51
CA GLU A 78 27.84 24.16 -18.70
C GLU A 78 26.59 23.46 -18.14
N GLN A 79 26.78 22.27 -17.57
CA GLN A 79 25.72 21.53 -16.89
C GLN A 79 25.26 22.33 -15.66
N PRO A 80 23.93 22.53 -15.44
CA PRO A 80 23.45 23.29 -14.29
C PRO A 80 23.67 22.51 -12.98
N ASP A 81 24.19 23.19 -11.96
CA ASP A 81 24.43 22.65 -10.62
C ASP A 81 23.28 22.97 -9.65
N ARG A 82 22.53 24.05 -9.92
CA ARG A 82 21.41 24.53 -9.10
C ARG A 82 20.15 24.68 -9.94
N ILE A 83 19.21 23.77 -9.74
CA ILE A 83 17.97 23.69 -10.51
C ILE A 83 16.78 24.03 -9.61
N THR A 84 15.90 24.92 -10.07
CA THR A 84 14.63 25.19 -9.40
C THR A 84 13.47 24.80 -10.30
N THR A 85 12.50 24.05 -9.77
CA THR A 85 11.30 23.64 -10.50
C THR A 85 10.11 24.49 -10.09
N THR A 86 9.28 24.88 -11.07
CA THR A 86 8.06 25.66 -10.80
C THR A 86 6.79 24.81 -10.77
N SER A 87 6.91 23.49 -10.91
CA SER A 87 5.81 22.53 -10.84
C SER A 87 6.28 21.22 -10.21
N PRO A 88 5.36 20.44 -9.61
CA PRO A 88 5.70 19.12 -9.11
C PRO A 88 6.09 18.16 -10.24
N SER A 89 5.51 18.29 -11.44
CA SER A 89 5.85 17.40 -12.57
C SER A 89 7.29 17.57 -13.06
N ALA A 90 7.86 18.78 -13.01
CA ALA A 90 9.29 18.96 -13.31
C ALA A 90 10.18 18.42 -12.18
N ALA A 91 9.74 18.53 -10.92
CA ALA A 91 10.45 17.90 -9.81
C ALA A 91 10.45 16.37 -9.98
N GLN A 92 9.29 15.76 -10.20
CA GLN A 92 9.15 14.32 -10.36
C GLN A 92 10.06 13.77 -11.48
N THR A 93 10.08 14.41 -12.66
CA THR A 93 10.99 14.01 -13.75
C THR A 93 12.47 14.11 -13.36
N LEU A 94 12.87 15.10 -12.54
CA LEU A 94 14.26 15.19 -12.06
C LEU A 94 14.61 14.08 -11.06
N TRP A 95 13.65 13.62 -10.26
CA TRP A 95 13.85 12.48 -9.36
C TRP A 95 13.97 11.18 -10.15
N GLU A 96 13.09 10.98 -11.14
CA GLU A 96 13.08 9.77 -11.98
C GLU A 96 14.39 9.60 -12.76
N ILE A 97 15.02 10.70 -13.22
CA ILE A 97 16.27 10.64 -13.98
C ILE A 97 17.53 10.79 -13.12
N GLY A 98 17.42 10.74 -11.79
CA GLY A 98 18.57 10.82 -10.87
C GLY A 98 19.26 12.19 -10.82
N ALA A 99 18.50 13.29 -10.89
CA ALA A 99 18.99 14.67 -10.87
C ALA A 99 18.53 15.49 -9.65
N GLN A 100 17.89 14.86 -8.66
CA GLN A 100 17.33 15.48 -7.46
C GLN A 100 18.35 16.21 -6.57
N ASP A 101 19.60 15.78 -6.56
CA ASP A 101 20.66 16.38 -5.73
C ASP A 101 20.97 17.82 -6.12
N ARG A 102 20.81 18.14 -7.41
CA ARG A 102 21.02 19.48 -7.97
C ARG A 102 19.79 20.36 -7.85
N VAL A 103 18.66 19.82 -7.38
CA VAL A 103 17.47 20.61 -7.13
C VAL A 103 17.65 21.40 -5.85
N VAL A 104 17.44 22.72 -5.92
CA VAL A 104 17.58 23.66 -4.79
C VAL A 104 16.26 24.32 -4.39
N GLY A 105 15.24 24.25 -5.26
CA GLY A 105 13.91 24.76 -4.98
C GLY A 105 12.81 24.00 -5.69
N VAL A 106 11.71 23.77 -4.98
CA VAL A 106 10.51 23.07 -5.46
C VAL A 106 9.25 23.77 -4.96
N THR A 107 8.11 23.55 -5.59
CA THR A 107 6.82 23.99 -5.04
C THR A 107 6.39 23.07 -3.90
N GLU A 108 5.55 23.55 -3.00
CA GLU A 108 4.99 22.74 -1.90
C GLU A 108 4.23 21.50 -2.39
N PHE A 109 3.71 21.55 -3.61
CA PHE A 109 3.00 20.44 -4.24
C PHE A 109 3.90 19.26 -4.62
N ALA A 110 5.22 19.45 -4.59
CA ALA A 110 6.21 18.39 -4.79
C ALA A 110 6.56 17.67 -3.47
N GLY A 111 5.94 18.02 -2.35
CA GLY A 111 6.30 17.51 -1.01
C GLY A 111 6.18 16.00 -0.82
N TYR A 112 5.54 15.27 -1.74
CA TYR A 112 5.48 13.81 -1.74
C TYR A 112 6.75 13.14 -2.29
N LEU A 113 7.67 13.92 -2.89
CA LEU A 113 8.94 13.41 -3.38
C LEU A 113 9.96 13.40 -2.26
N ASN A 114 10.67 12.27 -2.13
CA ASN A 114 11.69 12.05 -1.11
C ASN A 114 12.76 13.17 -1.10
N GLY A 115 13.16 13.66 0.08
CA GLY A 115 14.20 14.66 0.22
C GLY A 115 13.79 16.10 -0.15
N THR A 116 12.53 16.36 -0.51
CA THR A 116 12.06 17.73 -0.80
C THR A 116 12.00 18.64 0.42
N GLY A 117 11.92 18.09 1.64
CA GLY A 117 11.92 18.86 2.89
C GLY A 117 13.20 19.69 3.11
N SER A 118 14.32 19.25 2.53
CA SER A 118 15.60 19.98 2.55
C SER A 118 15.70 21.10 1.51
N LYS A 119 14.75 21.18 0.56
CA LYS A 119 14.76 22.10 -0.58
C LYS A 119 13.97 23.36 -0.27
N ALA A 120 14.30 24.49 -0.92
CA ALA A 120 13.57 25.72 -0.71
C ALA A 120 12.16 25.64 -1.31
N ASN A 121 11.13 25.91 -0.50
CA ASN A 121 9.75 26.03 -1.00
C ASN A 121 9.58 27.35 -1.78
N VAL A 122 9.35 27.26 -3.09
CA VAL A 122 9.17 28.43 -3.99
C VAL A 122 7.70 28.78 -4.29
N SER A 123 6.74 28.15 -3.62
CA SER A 123 5.30 28.46 -3.79
C SER A 123 4.93 29.90 -3.43
N ALA A 124 3.98 30.46 -4.17
CA ALA A 124 3.21 31.65 -3.80
C ALA A 124 1.79 31.25 -3.37
N GLU A 125 0.98 32.23 -2.93
CA GLU A 125 -0.46 32.00 -2.68
C GLU A 125 -1.17 31.43 -3.93
N PHE A 126 -0.70 31.83 -5.12
CA PHE A 126 -1.10 31.25 -6.40
C PHE A 126 0.14 31.04 -7.28
N GLY A 127 0.41 29.78 -7.64
CA GLY A 127 1.56 29.42 -8.48
C GLY A 127 2.89 29.58 -7.74
N VAL A 128 3.84 30.28 -8.36
CA VAL A 128 5.24 30.36 -7.90
C VAL A 128 5.65 31.81 -7.59
N SER A 129 6.40 32.00 -6.50
CA SER A 129 6.93 33.30 -6.11
C SER A 129 8.25 33.57 -6.83
N VAL A 130 8.26 34.63 -7.64
CA VAL A 130 9.46 35.08 -8.34
C VAL A 130 10.59 35.40 -7.36
N GLU A 131 10.29 36.08 -6.25
CA GLU A 131 11.29 36.42 -5.23
C GLU A 131 11.89 35.17 -4.57
N LYS A 132 11.06 34.16 -4.28
CA LYS A 132 11.56 32.90 -3.69
C LYS A 132 12.40 32.12 -4.69
N VAL A 133 12.02 32.08 -5.97
CA VAL A 133 12.85 31.45 -7.01
C VAL A 133 14.18 32.18 -7.14
N VAL A 134 14.21 33.51 -7.19
CA VAL A 134 15.46 34.28 -7.21
C VAL A 134 16.32 33.99 -5.97
N ALA A 135 15.70 33.83 -4.79
CA ALA A 135 16.43 33.52 -3.56
C ALA A 135 17.10 32.13 -3.57
N THR A 136 16.67 31.22 -4.46
CA THR A 136 17.35 29.93 -4.64
C THR A 136 18.63 30.01 -5.46
N ASP A 137 18.93 31.16 -6.07
CA ASP A 137 20.09 31.37 -6.95
C ASP A 137 20.29 30.22 -7.97
N PRO A 138 19.31 29.95 -8.85
CA PRO A 138 19.37 28.81 -9.75
C PRO A 138 20.13 29.13 -11.05
N ASP A 139 20.88 28.14 -11.55
CA ASP A 139 21.49 28.15 -12.89
C ASP A 139 20.43 27.89 -13.97
N LEU A 140 19.39 27.13 -13.62
CA LEU A 140 18.29 26.76 -14.49
C LEU A 140 16.98 26.69 -13.72
N VAL A 141 15.95 27.33 -14.28
CA VAL A 141 14.56 27.18 -13.82
C VAL A 141 13.78 26.36 -14.83
N LEU A 142 13.23 25.22 -14.40
CA LEU A 142 12.34 24.39 -15.20
C LEU A 142 10.89 24.81 -14.95
N ALA A 143 10.25 25.33 -15.99
CA ALA A 143 8.92 25.93 -15.88
C ALA A 143 7.90 25.30 -16.84
N PRO A 144 7.45 24.06 -16.59
CA PRO A 144 6.33 23.50 -17.35
C PRO A 144 5.01 24.12 -16.88
N ASN A 145 4.03 24.22 -17.79
CA ASN A 145 2.68 24.73 -17.51
C ASN A 145 2.62 26.15 -16.91
N ALA A 146 3.72 26.92 -17.00
CA ALA A 146 3.76 28.31 -16.57
C ALA A 146 3.14 29.20 -17.65
N SER A 147 2.44 30.26 -17.26
CA SER A 147 2.01 31.25 -18.26
C SER A 147 3.22 31.97 -18.87
N ALA A 148 3.09 32.44 -20.11
CA ALA A 148 4.12 33.26 -20.73
C ALA A 148 4.46 34.52 -19.90
N GLY A 149 3.49 35.04 -19.13
CA GLY A 149 3.70 36.13 -18.17
C GLY A 149 4.61 35.72 -17.02
N GLN A 150 4.35 34.58 -16.36
CA GLN A 150 5.19 34.07 -15.27
C GLN A 150 6.62 33.78 -15.74
N VAL A 151 6.79 33.20 -16.93
CA VAL A 151 8.11 32.97 -17.53
C VAL A 151 8.82 34.30 -17.79
N ALA A 152 8.11 35.32 -18.29
CA ALA A 152 8.67 36.64 -18.52
C ALA A 152 9.07 37.36 -17.22
N ASP A 153 8.28 37.20 -16.15
CA ASP A 153 8.57 37.78 -14.84
C ASP A 153 9.86 37.18 -14.24
N LEU A 154 10.02 35.86 -14.33
CA LEU A 154 11.25 35.16 -13.91
C LEU A 154 12.47 35.61 -14.74
N ARG A 155 12.33 35.69 -16.07
CA ARG A 155 13.41 36.15 -16.96
C ARG A 155 13.80 37.60 -16.75
N THR A 156 12.87 38.46 -16.35
CA THR A 156 13.15 39.87 -16.02
C THR A 156 14.10 39.99 -14.82
N GLN A 157 14.17 38.96 -13.97
CA GLN A 157 15.15 38.86 -12.89
C GLN A 157 16.50 38.30 -13.35
N ASN A 158 16.74 38.19 -14.67
CA ASN A 158 17.97 37.66 -15.26
C ASN A 158 18.23 36.18 -14.93
N LEU A 159 17.16 35.40 -14.71
CA LEU A 159 17.22 33.95 -14.55
C LEU A 159 17.16 33.23 -15.90
N THR A 160 17.88 32.12 -16.03
CA THR A 160 17.76 31.20 -17.15
C THR A 160 16.53 30.31 -16.93
N VAL A 161 15.47 30.53 -17.71
CA VAL A 161 14.21 29.81 -17.56
C VAL A 161 13.92 29.03 -18.84
N TYR A 162 13.67 27.74 -18.70
CA TYR A 162 13.21 26.88 -19.80
C TYR A 162 11.70 26.60 -19.66
N HIS A 163 10.91 27.07 -20.63
CA HIS A 163 9.47 26.84 -20.68
C HIS A 163 9.14 25.62 -21.55
N PHE A 164 8.41 24.66 -20.99
CA PHE A 164 8.00 23.45 -21.71
C PHE A 164 6.69 23.67 -22.48
N PRO A 165 6.49 22.95 -23.60
CA PRO A 165 5.15 22.77 -24.16
C PRO A 165 4.21 22.11 -23.14
N ALA A 166 2.91 22.31 -23.31
CA ALA A 166 1.93 21.49 -22.60
C ALA A 166 2.05 20.04 -23.10
N ALA A 167 1.90 19.08 -22.20
CA ALA A 167 1.85 17.66 -22.56
C ALA A 167 0.40 17.21 -22.68
N THR A 168 0.03 16.74 -23.86
CA THR A 168 -1.34 16.30 -24.17
C THR A 168 -1.45 14.79 -24.37
N ASP A 169 -0.32 14.09 -24.43
CA ASP A 169 -0.21 12.64 -24.62
C ASP A 169 1.08 12.08 -23.98
N ILE A 170 1.26 10.77 -24.03
CA ILE A 170 2.43 10.05 -23.50
C ILE A 170 3.70 10.39 -24.30
N ASP A 171 3.57 10.61 -25.61
CA ASP A 171 4.69 11.00 -26.47
C ASP A 171 5.26 12.37 -26.07
N ASP A 172 4.39 13.33 -25.71
CA ASP A 172 4.77 14.62 -25.17
C ASP A 172 5.47 14.49 -23.81
N ILE A 173 5.03 13.55 -22.96
CA ILE A 173 5.71 13.24 -21.69
C ILE A 173 7.11 12.68 -21.98
N ALA A 174 7.24 11.73 -22.91
CA ALA A 174 8.54 11.18 -23.31
C ALA A 174 9.47 12.28 -23.86
N ALA A 175 8.95 13.15 -24.73
CA ALA A 175 9.70 14.26 -25.31
C ALA A 175 10.13 15.27 -24.23
N LYS A 176 9.26 15.54 -23.25
CA LYS A 176 9.56 16.40 -22.09
C LYS A 176 10.66 15.78 -21.21
N THR A 177 10.62 14.48 -20.96
CA THR A 177 11.65 13.75 -20.20
C THR A 177 12.99 13.79 -20.92
N GLU A 178 13.03 13.52 -22.23
CA GLU A 178 14.25 13.63 -23.05
C GLU A 178 14.80 15.06 -23.01
N ARG A 179 13.93 16.07 -23.15
CA ARG A 179 14.30 17.48 -23.04
C ARG A 179 14.95 17.80 -21.71
N THR A 180 14.35 17.30 -20.63
CA THR A 180 14.83 17.49 -19.25
C THR A 180 16.20 16.84 -19.09
N GLY A 181 16.37 15.59 -19.53
CA GLY A 181 17.65 14.89 -19.55
C GLY A 181 18.73 15.69 -20.26
N ARG A 182 18.43 16.26 -21.44
CA ARG A 182 19.37 17.12 -22.18
C ARG A 182 19.72 18.40 -21.43
N LEU A 183 18.73 19.09 -20.86
CA LEU A 183 18.93 20.34 -20.12
C LEU A 183 19.81 20.15 -18.88
N VAL A 184 19.73 18.99 -18.24
CA VAL A 184 20.45 18.72 -16.98
C VAL A 184 21.63 17.77 -17.13
N GLY A 185 21.92 17.26 -18.32
CA GLY A 185 23.04 16.34 -18.56
C GLY A 185 22.77 14.86 -18.24
N ASN A 186 21.52 14.45 -18.02
CA ASN A 186 21.10 13.09 -17.65
C ASN A 186 20.39 12.37 -18.81
N CYS A 187 20.99 12.36 -20.01
CA CYS A 187 20.35 11.80 -21.22
C CYS A 187 20.13 10.29 -21.15
N GLU A 188 21.06 9.55 -20.55
CA GLU A 188 20.97 8.08 -20.45
C GLU A 188 19.84 7.67 -19.51
N ALA A 189 19.80 8.23 -18.30
CA ALA A 189 18.70 8.02 -17.36
C ALA A 189 17.34 8.46 -17.92
N ALA A 190 17.27 9.59 -18.63
CA ALA A 190 16.04 10.02 -19.29
C ALA A 190 15.58 9.03 -20.39
N ALA A 191 16.51 8.43 -21.13
CA ALA A 191 16.20 7.41 -22.12
C ALA A 191 15.76 6.09 -21.47
N GLU A 192 16.39 5.69 -20.35
CA GLU A 192 16.02 4.51 -19.57
C GLU A 192 14.60 4.63 -19.01
N VAL A 193 14.29 5.74 -18.34
CA VAL A 193 12.94 6.03 -17.81
C VAL A 193 11.89 6.04 -18.92
N ASN A 194 12.20 6.63 -20.08
CA ASN A 194 11.29 6.60 -21.22
C ASN A 194 11.08 5.17 -21.76
N ASN A 195 12.13 4.33 -21.78
CA ASN A 195 12.00 2.94 -22.21
C ASN A 195 11.10 2.14 -21.24
N GLU A 196 11.26 2.32 -19.94
CA GLU A 196 10.42 1.70 -18.92
C GLU A 196 8.96 2.12 -19.06
N MET A 197 8.71 3.42 -19.22
CA MET A 197 7.38 3.97 -19.45
C MET A 197 6.73 3.36 -20.69
N ASN A 198 7.44 3.34 -21.82
CA ASN A 198 6.93 2.80 -23.08
C ASN A 198 6.67 1.28 -23.00
N GLN A 199 7.54 0.53 -22.34
CA GLN A 199 7.32 -0.91 -22.11
C GLN A 199 6.10 -1.16 -21.22
N THR A 200 5.90 -0.34 -20.19
CA THR A 200 4.72 -0.42 -19.34
C THR A 200 3.45 -0.15 -20.13
N VAL A 201 3.44 0.90 -20.96
CA VAL A 201 2.30 1.20 -21.84
C VAL A 201 1.99 0.02 -22.75
N GLU A 202 2.99 -0.53 -23.46
CA GLU A 202 2.79 -1.70 -24.34
C GLU A 202 2.25 -2.93 -23.58
N ASN A 203 2.78 -3.20 -22.39
CA ASN A 203 2.33 -4.31 -21.56
C ASN A 203 0.88 -4.13 -21.09
N VAL A 204 0.53 -2.92 -20.65
CA VAL A 204 -0.82 -2.61 -20.18
C VAL A 204 -1.82 -2.62 -21.34
N GLU A 205 -1.49 -2.06 -22.50
CA GLU A 205 -2.35 -2.13 -23.69
C GLU A 205 -2.63 -3.58 -24.11
N ASN A 206 -1.62 -4.46 -24.04
CA ASN A 206 -1.80 -5.88 -24.31
C ASN A 206 -2.66 -6.57 -23.22
N GLN A 207 -2.54 -6.15 -21.96
CA GLN A 207 -3.36 -6.67 -20.86
C GLN A 207 -4.83 -6.25 -21.00
N THR A 208 -5.09 -5.04 -21.48
CA THR A 208 -6.44 -4.46 -21.59
C THR A 208 -7.08 -4.64 -22.96
N SER A 209 -6.37 -5.22 -23.95
CA SER A 209 -6.87 -5.34 -25.33
C SER A 209 -8.12 -6.20 -25.48
N ASP A 210 -8.28 -7.19 -24.60
CA ASP A 210 -9.41 -8.13 -24.59
C ASP A 210 -10.51 -7.72 -23.59
N LEU A 211 -10.34 -6.60 -22.87
CA LEU A 211 -11.32 -6.08 -21.92
C LEU A 211 -12.35 -5.19 -22.63
N ASP A 212 -13.59 -5.21 -22.14
CA ASP A 212 -14.63 -4.27 -22.55
C ASP A 212 -14.26 -2.86 -22.03
N ARG A 213 -14.24 -1.85 -22.90
CA ARG A 213 -13.85 -0.50 -22.44
C ARG A 213 -14.99 0.20 -21.72
N LEU A 214 -15.01 0.09 -20.39
CA LEU A 214 -16.00 0.71 -19.51
C LEU A 214 -16.01 2.23 -19.65
N ASP A 215 -17.19 2.82 -19.70
CA ASP A 215 -17.37 4.27 -19.78
C ASP A 215 -16.96 4.90 -18.43
N ALA A 216 -15.90 5.69 -18.44
CA ALA A 216 -15.30 6.27 -17.24
C ALA A 216 -15.25 7.79 -17.30
N LEU A 217 -15.33 8.43 -16.13
CA LEU A 217 -15.18 9.87 -15.98
C LEU A 217 -14.18 10.18 -14.88
N TYR A 218 -13.31 11.18 -15.10
CA TYR A 218 -12.44 11.71 -14.06
C TYR A 218 -12.79 13.17 -13.69
N PRO A 219 -13.51 13.41 -12.57
CA PRO A 219 -13.79 14.74 -12.06
C PRO A 219 -12.61 15.33 -11.27
N LEU A 220 -12.19 16.54 -11.64
CA LEU A 220 -11.14 17.32 -10.96
C LEU A 220 -11.70 18.31 -9.92
N GLY A 221 -13.02 18.33 -9.74
CA GLY A 221 -13.73 19.25 -8.86
C GLY A 221 -14.19 20.54 -9.56
N GLY A 222 -15.19 21.22 -8.97
CA GLY A 222 -15.75 22.46 -9.55
C GLY A 222 -16.37 22.28 -10.94
N GLY A 223 -16.79 21.05 -11.29
CA GLY A 223 -17.33 20.67 -12.60
C GLY A 223 -16.28 20.38 -13.67
N TYR A 224 -15.00 20.56 -13.39
CA TYR A 224 -13.92 20.25 -14.33
C TYR A 224 -13.69 18.75 -14.48
N VAL A 225 -13.42 18.31 -15.70
CA VAL A 225 -13.11 16.91 -16.04
C VAL A 225 -11.91 16.85 -16.99
N ALA A 226 -11.27 15.68 -17.14
CA ALA A 226 -10.27 15.47 -18.18
C ALA A 226 -10.97 15.08 -19.50
N GLY A 227 -10.91 15.94 -20.52
CA GLY A 227 -11.47 15.70 -21.86
C GLY A 227 -10.44 15.16 -22.85
N ASP A 228 -10.73 15.26 -24.15
CA ASP A 228 -9.84 14.77 -25.21
C ASP A 228 -8.56 15.62 -25.27
N ASN A 229 -7.52 15.13 -25.97
CA ASN A 229 -6.23 15.82 -26.08
C ASN A 229 -5.63 16.16 -24.69
N THR A 230 -5.72 15.21 -23.76
CA THR A 230 -5.06 15.26 -22.44
C THR A 230 -4.34 13.95 -22.15
N PHE A 231 -3.20 14.02 -21.46
CA PHE A 231 -2.45 12.80 -21.09
C PHE A 231 -3.27 11.89 -20.16
N ILE A 232 -4.18 12.45 -19.36
CA ILE A 232 -5.11 11.69 -18.51
C ILE A 232 -6.09 10.88 -19.35
N ASN A 233 -6.61 11.44 -20.45
CA ASN A 233 -7.45 10.71 -21.38
C ASN A 233 -6.71 9.51 -22.00
N GLU A 234 -5.43 9.66 -22.30
CA GLU A 234 -4.62 8.55 -22.81
C GLU A 234 -4.32 7.50 -21.74
N ILE A 235 -3.99 7.91 -20.50
CA ILE A 235 -3.89 6.99 -19.35
C ILE A 235 -5.18 6.18 -19.18
N MET A 236 -6.35 6.83 -19.28
CA MET A 236 -7.66 6.19 -19.20
C MET A 236 -7.86 5.15 -20.30
N GLN A 237 -7.46 5.47 -21.54
CA GLN A 237 -7.58 4.57 -22.69
C GLN A 237 -6.62 3.36 -22.59
N ILE A 238 -5.37 3.59 -22.18
CA ILE A 238 -4.38 2.53 -21.95
C ILE A 238 -4.84 1.61 -20.82
N GLY A 239 -5.35 2.20 -19.73
CA GLY A 239 -5.91 1.48 -18.57
C GLY A 239 -7.21 0.73 -18.84
N GLY A 240 -7.70 0.69 -20.08
CA GLY A 240 -8.84 -0.14 -20.48
C GLY A 240 -10.21 0.52 -20.33
N THR A 241 -10.28 1.86 -20.25
CA THR A 241 -11.56 2.60 -20.16
C THR A 241 -11.83 3.46 -21.39
N THR A 242 -13.09 3.87 -21.55
CA THR A 242 -13.51 4.93 -22.48
C THR A 242 -13.78 6.19 -21.68
N ASN A 243 -13.00 7.25 -21.89
CA ASN A 243 -13.28 8.53 -21.21
C ASN A 243 -14.49 9.23 -21.83
N VAL A 244 -15.61 9.27 -21.12
CA VAL A 244 -16.86 9.86 -21.64
C VAL A 244 -16.78 11.37 -21.85
N ALA A 245 -15.86 12.05 -21.17
CA ALA A 245 -15.63 13.48 -21.37
C ALA A 245 -14.88 13.78 -22.68
N ALA A 246 -14.16 12.80 -23.24
CA ALA A 246 -13.38 13.00 -24.47
C ALA A 246 -14.28 13.31 -25.68
N SER A 247 -15.52 12.78 -25.72
CA SER A 247 -16.45 13.14 -26.79
C SER A 247 -17.10 14.52 -26.64
N GLU A 248 -16.95 15.17 -25.49
CA GLU A 248 -17.65 16.42 -25.18
C GLU A 248 -16.77 17.66 -25.42
N ALA A 249 -15.47 17.61 -25.07
CA ALA A 249 -14.51 18.68 -25.38
C ALA A 249 -13.05 18.28 -25.14
N ASP A 250 -12.12 19.04 -25.73
CA ASP A 250 -10.69 18.94 -25.47
C ASP A 250 -10.28 19.58 -24.13
N GLY A 251 -9.16 19.15 -23.57
CA GLY A 251 -8.51 19.77 -22.41
C GLY A 251 -9.25 19.50 -21.11
N TYR A 252 -9.45 20.54 -20.31
CA TYR A 252 -10.12 20.45 -19.01
C TYR A 252 -11.45 21.25 -19.01
N PRO A 253 -12.50 20.76 -19.69
CA PRO A 253 -13.79 21.45 -19.76
C PRO A 253 -14.56 21.35 -18.44
N GLN A 254 -15.53 22.26 -18.26
CA GLN A 254 -16.59 22.06 -17.27
C GLN A 254 -17.77 21.37 -17.93
N LEU A 255 -18.20 20.23 -17.40
CA LEU A 255 -19.43 19.58 -17.82
C LEU A 255 -20.60 20.05 -16.96
N SER A 256 -21.78 20.17 -17.56
CA SER A 256 -23.01 20.39 -16.80
C SER A 256 -23.54 19.07 -16.24
N ASP A 257 -24.34 19.17 -15.19
CA ASP A 257 -25.02 18.01 -14.60
C ASP A 257 -25.82 17.21 -15.64
N GLU A 258 -26.48 17.89 -16.58
CA GLU A 258 -27.22 17.25 -17.68
C GLU A 258 -26.29 16.45 -18.61
N VAL A 259 -25.06 16.91 -18.85
CA VAL A 259 -24.08 16.19 -19.68
C VAL A 259 -23.54 14.98 -18.92
N ILE A 260 -23.25 15.11 -17.62
CA ILE A 260 -22.78 13.98 -16.79
C ILE A 260 -23.85 12.88 -16.73
N LEU A 261 -25.11 13.23 -16.50
CA LEU A 261 -26.23 12.27 -16.52
C LEU A 261 -26.49 11.65 -17.90
N LYS A 262 -26.19 12.39 -18.97
CA LYS A 262 -26.36 11.90 -20.35
C LYS A 262 -25.22 10.97 -20.79
N THR A 263 -24.00 11.28 -20.36
CA THR A 263 -22.82 10.45 -20.60
C THR A 263 -22.82 9.20 -19.76
N ASP A 264 -23.47 9.24 -18.59
CA ASP A 264 -23.77 8.10 -17.73
C ASP A 264 -22.55 7.17 -17.50
N PRO A 265 -21.47 7.70 -16.91
CA PRO A 265 -20.27 6.90 -16.66
C PRO A 265 -20.61 5.68 -15.79
N GLU A 266 -19.99 4.56 -16.13
CA GLU A 266 -20.02 3.29 -15.40
C GLU A 266 -18.97 3.25 -14.27
N ILE A 267 -17.90 4.05 -14.37
CA ILE A 267 -16.86 4.19 -13.35
C ILE A 267 -16.53 5.67 -13.15
N ILE A 268 -16.39 6.09 -11.89
CA ILE A 268 -15.76 7.38 -11.56
C ILE A 268 -14.33 7.16 -11.07
N LEU A 269 -13.34 7.79 -11.69
CA LEU A 269 -12.00 7.88 -11.12
C LEU A 269 -12.02 8.92 -10.00
N VAL A 270 -11.53 8.55 -8.82
CA VAL A 270 -11.43 9.43 -7.66
C VAL A 270 -9.99 9.53 -7.20
N THR A 271 -9.66 10.57 -6.45
CA THR A 271 -8.32 10.76 -5.86
C THR A 271 -8.36 10.93 -4.34
N ASP A 272 -9.54 10.74 -3.76
CA ASP A 272 -9.77 10.59 -2.33
C ASP A 272 -10.15 9.14 -2.03
N THR A 273 -9.91 8.70 -0.79
CA THR A 273 -10.04 7.29 -0.38
C THR A 273 -11.47 6.84 -0.12
N GLU A 274 -12.44 7.76 -0.13
CA GLU A 274 -13.82 7.47 0.29
C GLU A 274 -14.86 7.63 -0.83
N GLY A 275 -14.46 7.94 -2.06
CA GLY A 275 -15.40 8.00 -3.20
C GLY A 275 -16.55 9.00 -3.02
N ALA A 276 -16.48 9.94 -2.06
CA ALA A 276 -17.57 10.79 -1.58
C ALA A 276 -18.19 11.75 -2.63
N ILE A 277 -17.70 11.71 -3.87
CA ILE A 277 -18.32 12.33 -5.03
C ILE A 277 -19.54 11.54 -5.52
N LEU A 278 -19.55 10.22 -5.34
CA LEU A 278 -20.63 9.31 -5.74
C LEU A 278 -21.93 9.59 -4.98
N ASP A 279 -21.86 10.04 -3.73
CA ASP A 279 -23.05 10.43 -2.95
C ASP A 279 -23.70 11.76 -3.40
N LYS A 280 -23.10 12.45 -4.37
CA LYS A 280 -23.51 13.81 -4.77
C LYS A 280 -24.09 13.80 -6.17
N GLU A 281 -25.24 14.44 -6.33
CA GLU A 281 -25.75 14.78 -7.66
C GLU A 281 -24.74 15.67 -8.42
N PRO A 282 -24.52 15.42 -9.73
CA PRO A 282 -25.21 14.45 -10.58
C PRO A 282 -24.69 13.00 -10.51
N TYR A 283 -23.53 12.76 -9.89
CA TYR A 283 -22.83 11.47 -9.93
C TYR A 283 -23.62 10.34 -9.26
N ALA A 284 -24.35 10.62 -8.17
CA ALA A 284 -25.24 9.66 -7.51
C ALA A 284 -26.30 9.05 -8.42
N SER A 285 -26.66 9.76 -9.50
CA SER A 285 -27.69 9.35 -10.46
C SER A 285 -27.11 8.76 -11.76
N THR A 286 -25.79 8.56 -11.86
CA THR A 286 -25.15 7.81 -12.95
C THR A 286 -25.06 6.32 -12.59
N THR A 287 -24.77 5.48 -13.57
CA THR A 287 -24.51 4.04 -13.37
C THR A 287 -23.41 3.83 -12.33
N ALA A 288 -22.30 4.57 -12.43
CA ALA A 288 -21.24 4.55 -11.44
C ALA A 288 -21.72 4.85 -10.00
N GLY A 289 -22.55 5.88 -9.81
CA GLY A 289 -23.08 6.22 -8.49
C GLY A 289 -24.12 5.24 -7.95
N ALA A 290 -24.94 4.67 -8.83
CA ALA A 290 -25.94 3.68 -8.45
C ALA A 290 -25.31 2.34 -8.02
N ASP A 291 -24.20 1.96 -8.66
CA ASP A 291 -23.50 0.71 -8.42
C ASP A 291 -22.31 0.84 -7.46
N ASP A 292 -22.06 2.05 -6.94
CA ASP A 292 -20.89 2.39 -6.11
C ASP A 292 -19.54 2.04 -6.78
N ASN A 293 -19.46 2.25 -8.10
CA ASN A 293 -18.31 1.90 -8.92
C ASN A 293 -17.35 3.08 -9.08
N TYR A 294 -16.20 2.99 -8.41
CA TYR A 294 -15.10 3.94 -8.56
C TYR A 294 -13.73 3.25 -8.53
N VAL A 295 -12.74 3.98 -9.05
CA VAL A 295 -11.33 3.58 -8.96
C VAL A 295 -10.57 4.69 -8.24
N VAL A 296 -9.95 4.34 -7.11
CA VAL A 296 -9.08 5.26 -6.36
C VAL A 296 -7.73 5.34 -7.06
N MET A 297 -7.37 6.54 -7.49
CA MET A 297 -6.12 6.84 -8.17
C MET A 297 -5.25 7.72 -7.28
N ASN A 298 -3.95 7.44 -7.23
CA ASN A 298 -3.03 8.33 -6.52
C ASN A 298 -3.03 9.72 -7.18
N LYS A 299 -3.42 10.74 -6.43
CA LYS A 299 -3.53 12.12 -6.92
C LYS A 299 -2.22 12.64 -7.51
N SER A 300 -1.10 12.34 -6.84
CA SER A 300 0.22 12.82 -7.23
C SER A 300 0.68 12.18 -8.54
N TYR A 301 0.21 10.96 -8.82
CA TYR A 301 0.53 10.25 -10.06
C TYR A 301 -0.46 10.60 -11.17
N LEU A 302 -1.77 10.64 -10.93
CA LEU A 302 -2.72 10.90 -12.01
C LEU A 302 -2.68 12.34 -12.56
N ASN A 303 -2.46 13.35 -11.70
CA ASN A 303 -2.60 14.76 -12.09
C ASN A 303 -1.31 15.43 -12.56
N GLN A 304 -0.28 14.66 -12.88
CA GLN A 304 1.03 15.20 -13.25
C GLN A 304 1.55 14.55 -14.53
N PRO A 305 1.97 15.33 -15.55
CA PRO A 305 2.57 14.77 -16.75
C PRO A 305 4.06 14.47 -16.52
N ALA A 306 4.34 13.24 -16.07
CA ALA A 306 5.68 12.68 -15.82
C ALA A 306 5.69 11.14 -16.01
N PRO A 307 6.84 10.51 -16.28
CA PRO A 307 6.93 9.05 -16.47
C PRO A 307 6.28 8.16 -15.40
N ARG A 308 6.57 8.35 -14.11
CA ARG A 308 5.95 7.56 -13.03
C ARG A 308 4.43 7.73 -12.99
N SER A 309 3.94 8.90 -13.36
CA SER A 309 2.50 9.14 -13.47
C SER A 309 1.83 8.24 -14.50
N VAL A 310 2.49 8.01 -15.65
CA VAL A 310 2.01 7.10 -16.69
C VAL A 310 2.12 5.66 -16.22
N ILE A 311 3.28 5.26 -15.70
CA ILE A 311 3.57 3.88 -15.25
C ILE A 311 2.57 3.45 -14.17
N GLU A 312 2.47 4.21 -13.08
CA GLU A 312 1.66 3.82 -11.92
C GLU A 312 0.16 3.91 -12.21
N SER A 313 -0.27 4.97 -12.91
CA SER A 313 -1.71 5.17 -13.15
C SER A 313 -2.25 4.18 -14.18
N THR A 314 -1.49 3.84 -15.23
CA THR A 314 -1.96 2.84 -16.21
C THR A 314 -2.03 1.45 -15.62
N LYS A 315 -1.03 1.04 -14.81
CA LYS A 315 -1.06 -0.24 -14.07
C LYS A 315 -2.23 -0.31 -13.11
N SER A 316 -2.39 0.71 -12.25
CA SER A 316 -3.46 0.75 -11.23
C SER A 316 -4.85 0.71 -11.87
N LEU A 317 -5.07 1.50 -12.93
CA LEU A 317 -6.35 1.54 -13.61
C LEU A 317 -6.64 0.23 -14.35
N ALA A 318 -5.65 -0.36 -15.03
CA ALA A 318 -5.82 -1.63 -15.73
C ALA A 318 -6.12 -2.80 -14.79
N ALA A 319 -5.50 -2.83 -13.60
CA ALA A 319 -5.82 -3.80 -12.56
C ALA A 319 -7.28 -3.63 -12.09
N ALA A 320 -7.67 -2.42 -11.70
CA ALA A 320 -9.02 -2.16 -11.22
C ALA A 320 -10.10 -2.43 -12.28
N VAL A 321 -9.87 -2.06 -13.54
CA VAL A 321 -10.80 -2.32 -14.65
C VAL A 321 -10.94 -3.81 -14.93
N LYS A 322 -9.84 -4.56 -14.85
CA LYS A 322 -9.86 -6.02 -14.98
C LYS A 322 -10.68 -6.66 -13.86
N ASP A 323 -10.53 -6.18 -12.63
CA ASP A 323 -11.27 -6.71 -11.47
C ASP A 323 -12.76 -6.39 -11.58
N LEU A 324 -13.11 -5.15 -11.91
CA LEU A 324 -14.51 -4.74 -12.15
C LEU A 324 -15.18 -5.51 -13.30
N GLN A 325 -14.41 -5.95 -14.29
CA GLN A 325 -14.92 -6.77 -15.38
C GLN A 325 -14.95 -8.26 -15.09
N ALA A 326 -14.06 -8.75 -14.23
CA ALA A 326 -14.22 -10.07 -13.65
C ALA A 326 -15.58 -10.15 -12.93
N ASP A 327 -15.93 -9.11 -12.18
CA ASP A 327 -17.22 -9.00 -11.49
C ASP A 327 -18.42 -8.85 -12.46
N LYS A 328 -18.30 -8.05 -13.54
CA LYS A 328 -19.38 -7.91 -14.56
C LYS A 328 -19.57 -9.15 -15.44
N THR A 329 -18.53 -9.92 -15.71
CA THR A 329 -18.64 -11.16 -16.51
C THR A 329 -19.30 -12.28 -15.69
N GLU A 330 -19.23 -12.21 -14.36
CA GLU A 330 -19.97 -13.08 -13.44
C GLU A 330 -21.48 -12.78 -13.40
N ASP A 331 -21.94 -11.61 -13.89
CA ASP A 331 -23.36 -11.23 -13.87
C ASP A 331 -24.21 -11.84 -15.01
N THR A 332 -23.58 -12.57 -15.95
CA THR A 332 -24.29 -13.44 -16.91
C THR A 332 -23.97 -14.93 -16.78
N ALA A 333 -23.07 -15.31 -15.87
CA ALA A 333 -22.81 -16.68 -15.49
C ALA A 333 -22.24 -16.77 -14.06
N ASP A 334 -23.12 -17.14 -13.13
CA ASP A 334 -22.89 -17.58 -11.75
C ASP A 334 -22.43 -16.56 -10.69
N SER A 335 -23.21 -16.56 -9.61
CA SER A 335 -23.08 -15.77 -8.38
C SER A 335 -21.71 -15.90 -7.70
N ASN A 336 -20.84 -14.89 -7.78
CA ASN A 336 -19.62 -14.91 -6.97
C ASN A 336 -19.17 -13.58 -6.33
N GLY A 337 -19.73 -12.41 -6.64
CA GLY A 337 -19.35 -11.15 -5.99
C GLY A 337 -19.84 -10.96 -4.54
N THR A 338 -20.79 -11.78 -4.07
CA THR A 338 -21.32 -11.63 -2.70
C THR A 338 -20.46 -12.36 -1.68
N CYS A 339 -20.25 -11.76 -0.49
CA CYS A 339 -19.77 -12.46 0.69
C CYS A 339 -20.84 -13.43 1.24
N GLY A 340 -21.23 -14.41 0.44
CA GLY A 340 -22.39 -15.27 0.67
C GLY A 340 -22.24 -16.61 -0.03
N PHE A 341 -23.07 -17.54 0.38
CA PHE A 341 -23.09 -18.91 -0.13
C PHE A 341 -24.43 -19.18 -0.84
N PRO A 342 -24.48 -20.00 -1.90
CA PRO A 342 -23.38 -20.83 -2.41
C PRO A 342 -22.26 -20.02 -3.09
N LEU A 343 -21.01 -20.45 -2.91
CA LEU A 343 -19.80 -19.85 -3.48
C LEU A 343 -19.14 -20.88 -4.42
N THR A 344 -18.90 -20.52 -5.67
CA THR A 344 -18.21 -21.38 -6.64
C THR A 344 -16.94 -20.72 -7.14
N ILE A 345 -15.78 -21.32 -6.92
CA ILE A 345 -14.49 -20.66 -7.05
C ILE A 345 -13.44 -21.49 -7.79
N THR A 346 -12.79 -20.81 -8.74
CA THR A 346 -11.49 -21.07 -9.38
C THR A 346 -10.27 -21.22 -8.46
N ASP A 347 -9.66 -22.38 -8.22
CA ASP A 347 -8.35 -22.44 -7.55
C ASP A 347 -7.14 -22.41 -8.51
N THR A 348 -5.90 -22.28 -8.00
CA THR A 348 -4.69 -22.18 -8.86
C THR A 348 -4.40 -23.43 -9.69
N THR A 349 -5.00 -24.58 -9.35
CA THR A 349 -4.90 -25.81 -10.16
C THR A 349 -5.88 -25.83 -11.34
N GLY A 350 -6.74 -24.81 -11.46
CA GLY A 350 -7.86 -24.78 -12.40
C GLY A 350 -9.03 -25.66 -11.97
N THR A 351 -9.08 -26.07 -10.69
CA THR A 351 -10.19 -26.87 -10.16
C THR A 351 -11.25 -25.95 -9.60
N GLU A 352 -12.47 -26.10 -10.08
CA GLU A 352 -13.64 -25.43 -9.54
C GLU A 352 -14.07 -26.09 -8.22
N ILE A 353 -14.31 -25.26 -7.21
CA ILE A 353 -14.74 -25.68 -5.88
C ILE A 353 -16.06 -25.01 -5.57
N THR A 354 -17.05 -25.78 -5.16
CA THR A 354 -18.33 -25.24 -4.72
C THR A 354 -18.49 -25.45 -3.21
N LEU A 355 -18.80 -24.36 -2.50
CA LEU A 355 -19.22 -24.35 -1.11
C LEU A 355 -20.70 -23.97 -1.08
N ASP A 356 -21.59 -24.92 -0.80
CA ASP A 356 -23.03 -24.66 -0.77
C ASP A 356 -23.44 -23.76 0.41
N GLU A 357 -22.70 -23.83 1.51
CA GLU A 357 -22.92 -23.10 2.76
C GLU A 357 -21.57 -22.66 3.34
N GLN A 358 -21.62 -21.75 4.32
CA GLN A 358 -20.42 -21.30 5.05
C GLN A 358 -19.76 -22.49 5.76
N PRO A 359 -18.44 -22.72 5.59
CA PRO A 359 -17.79 -23.88 6.21
C PRO A 359 -17.72 -23.72 7.73
N ASP A 360 -18.18 -24.74 8.47
CA ASP A 360 -18.16 -24.79 9.94
C ASP A 360 -16.87 -25.42 10.48
N ARG A 361 -16.22 -26.27 9.67
CA ARG A 361 -15.02 -27.04 10.03
C ARG A 361 -13.91 -26.80 9.01
N ILE A 362 -12.95 -25.96 9.37
CA ILE A 362 -11.84 -25.57 8.48
C ILE A 362 -10.54 -26.24 8.95
N THR A 363 -9.81 -26.85 8.04
CA THR A 363 -8.45 -27.34 8.30
C THR A 363 -7.43 -26.59 7.45
N THR A 364 -6.36 -26.11 8.07
CA THR A 364 -5.27 -25.42 7.37
C THR A 364 -4.06 -26.33 7.24
N THR A 365 -3.41 -26.31 6.08
CA THR A 365 -2.22 -27.14 5.81
C THR A 365 -0.90 -26.38 5.91
N ASN A 366 -0.95 -25.10 6.27
CA ASN A 366 0.21 -24.22 6.42
C ASN A 366 -0.11 -23.12 7.45
N PRO A 367 0.87 -22.66 8.24
CA PRO A 367 0.64 -21.66 9.29
C PRO A 367 0.14 -20.32 8.74
N SER A 368 0.50 -19.91 7.51
CA SER A 368 0.01 -18.64 6.95
C SER A 368 -1.52 -18.59 6.81
N ALA A 369 -2.17 -19.68 6.38
CA ALA A 369 -3.63 -19.74 6.33
C ALA A 369 -4.25 -19.74 7.74
N ALA A 370 -3.59 -20.37 8.72
CA ALA A 370 -4.04 -20.28 10.11
C ALA A 370 -3.93 -18.84 10.62
N GLN A 371 -2.80 -18.15 10.37
CA GLN A 371 -2.60 -16.76 10.76
C GLN A 371 -3.72 -15.86 10.21
N THR A 372 -4.00 -15.95 8.91
CA THR A 372 -5.09 -15.19 8.27
C THR A 372 -6.46 -15.50 8.89
N LEU A 373 -6.78 -16.76 9.19
CA LEU A 373 -8.06 -17.10 9.84
C LEU A 373 -8.20 -16.51 11.24
N TRP A 374 -7.10 -16.34 11.98
CA TRP A 374 -7.10 -15.68 13.28
C TRP A 374 -7.29 -14.16 13.15
N GLU A 375 -6.71 -13.56 12.12
CA GLU A 375 -6.82 -12.11 11.87
C GLU A 375 -8.22 -11.69 11.43
N ILE A 376 -8.91 -12.54 10.67
CA ILE A 376 -10.27 -12.26 10.19
C ILE A 376 -11.37 -12.78 11.12
N GLY A 377 -11.02 -13.28 12.31
CA GLY A 377 -11.99 -13.74 13.31
C GLY A 377 -12.66 -15.09 13.01
N ALA A 378 -12.02 -15.97 12.24
CA ALA A 378 -12.54 -17.28 11.84
C ALA A 378 -11.94 -18.47 12.61
N GLN A 379 -11.08 -18.23 13.62
CA GLN A 379 -10.34 -19.26 14.36
C GLN A 379 -11.21 -20.30 15.08
N ASP A 380 -12.44 -19.97 15.45
CA ASP A 380 -13.33 -20.88 16.18
C ASP A 380 -13.78 -22.05 15.31
N ARG A 381 -13.92 -21.83 13.99
CA ARG A 381 -14.27 -22.85 12.99
C ARG A 381 -13.08 -23.71 12.55
N VAL A 382 -11.87 -23.33 12.95
CA VAL A 382 -10.68 -24.13 12.65
C VAL A 382 -10.67 -25.39 13.50
N VAL A 383 -10.53 -26.57 12.88
CA VAL A 383 -10.50 -27.88 13.56
C VAL A 383 -9.15 -28.58 13.44
N GLY A 384 -8.33 -28.17 12.46
CA GLY A 384 -7.00 -28.71 12.21
C GLY A 384 -5.99 -27.65 11.78
N VAL A 385 -4.78 -27.73 12.34
CA VAL A 385 -3.64 -26.86 12.00
C VAL A 385 -2.35 -27.68 11.96
N THR A 386 -1.34 -27.20 11.24
CA THR A 386 0.02 -27.76 11.34
C THR A 386 0.68 -27.38 12.66
N GLU A 387 1.68 -28.14 13.10
CA GLU A 387 2.45 -27.82 14.31
C GLU A 387 3.12 -26.44 14.26
N PHE A 388 3.43 -25.93 13.05
CA PHE A 388 4.04 -24.63 12.83
C PHE A 388 3.10 -23.45 13.14
N ALA A 389 1.80 -23.70 13.31
CA ALA A 389 0.83 -22.70 13.75
C ALA A 389 0.69 -22.64 15.28
N GLY A 390 1.45 -23.45 16.04
CA GLY A 390 1.28 -23.62 17.49
C GLY A 390 1.52 -22.36 18.33
N TYR A 391 2.09 -21.30 17.75
CA TYR A 391 2.25 -20.00 18.39
C TYR A 391 0.93 -19.19 18.45
N LEU A 392 -0.05 -19.52 17.61
CA LEU A 392 -1.36 -18.85 17.62
C LEU A 392 -2.17 -19.30 18.84
N ASN A 393 -2.79 -18.33 19.52
CA ASN A 393 -3.59 -18.59 20.72
C ASN A 393 -4.75 -19.57 20.43
N GLY A 394 -4.98 -20.53 21.32
CA GLY A 394 -6.08 -21.50 21.20
C GLY A 394 -5.79 -22.72 20.30
N THR A 395 -4.65 -22.77 19.60
CA THR A 395 -4.28 -23.91 18.72
C THR A 395 -4.08 -25.23 19.46
N GLY A 396 -3.73 -25.20 20.75
CA GLY A 396 -3.56 -26.41 21.57
C GLY A 396 -4.82 -27.29 21.71
N SER A 397 -6.00 -26.73 21.40
CA SER A 397 -7.27 -27.46 21.35
C SER A 397 -7.60 -28.05 19.97
N LYS A 398 -6.85 -27.68 18.93
CA LYS A 398 -7.06 -28.07 17.54
C LYS A 398 -6.24 -29.31 17.19
N THR A 399 -6.66 -30.05 16.17
CA THR A 399 -5.93 -31.26 15.75
C THR A 399 -4.64 -30.88 15.02
N ASN A 400 -3.49 -31.39 15.48
CA ASN A 400 -2.24 -31.25 14.74
C ASN A 400 -2.25 -32.19 13.51
N VAL A 401 -2.29 -31.62 12.31
CA VAL A 401 -2.33 -32.36 11.03
C VAL A 401 -0.97 -32.57 10.38
N SER A 402 0.15 -32.19 11.02
CA SER A 402 1.51 -32.41 10.49
C SER A 402 1.84 -33.89 10.25
N ALA A 403 2.62 -34.14 9.19
CA ALA A 403 3.36 -35.38 8.96
C ALA A 403 4.85 -35.17 9.26
N GLU A 404 5.68 -36.21 9.09
CA GLU A 404 7.14 -36.05 9.12
C GLU A 404 7.62 -35.03 8.07
N PHE A 405 6.92 -34.96 6.93
CA PHE A 405 7.14 -33.99 5.89
C PHE A 405 5.79 -33.43 5.41
N GLY A 406 5.58 -32.13 5.58
CA GLY A 406 4.32 -31.46 5.20
C GLY A 406 3.13 -31.92 6.05
N VAL A 407 2.03 -32.30 5.40
CA VAL A 407 0.76 -32.59 6.06
C VAL A 407 0.34 -34.04 5.88
N SER A 408 -0.23 -34.63 6.93
CA SER A 408 -0.77 -35.99 6.91
C SER A 408 -2.20 -35.99 6.38
N VAL A 409 -2.40 -36.60 5.21
CA VAL A 409 -3.72 -36.77 4.59
C VAL A 409 -4.70 -37.46 5.56
N GLU A 410 -4.26 -38.53 6.24
CA GLU A 410 -5.09 -39.27 7.20
C GLU A 410 -5.53 -38.38 8.38
N LYS A 411 -4.62 -37.56 8.92
CA LYS A 411 -4.97 -36.64 10.01
C LYS A 411 -5.91 -35.53 9.54
N VAL A 412 -5.73 -35.01 8.32
CA VAL A 412 -6.67 -34.02 7.75
C VAL A 412 -8.04 -34.65 7.57
N VAL A 413 -8.15 -35.86 6.99
CA VAL A 413 -9.43 -36.58 6.87
C VAL A 413 -10.07 -36.79 8.25
N ALA A 414 -9.29 -37.13 9.27
CA ALA A 414 -9.78 -37.32 10.63
C ALA A 414 -10.33 -36.03 11.28
N THR A 415 -10.01 -34.84 10.74
CA THR A 415 -10.64 -33.58 11.18
C THR A 415 -12.03 -33.37 10.62
N ASP A 416 -12.50 -34.21 9.68
CA ASP A 416 -13.80 -34.08 9.01
C ASP A 416 -14.09 -32.63 8.56
N PRO A 417 -13.23 -32.02 7.71
CA PRO A 417 -13.37 -30.61 7.36
C PRO A 417 -14.34 -30.40 6.20
N ASP A 418 -15.11 -29.31 6.26
CA ASP A 418 -15.93 -28.80 5.15
C ASP A 418 -15.06 -28.11 4.11
N LEU A 419 -13.93 -27.54 4.56
CA LEU A 419 -12.96 -26.83 3.73
C LEU A 419 -11.54 -27.05 4.24
N VAL A 420 -10.63 -27.38 3.32
CA VAL A 420 -9.19 -27.41 3.56
C VAL A 420 -8.52 -26.26 2.82
N LEU A 421 -7.83 -25.39 3.56
CA LEU A 421 -7.03 -24.30 3.01
C LEU A 421 -5.59 -24.75 2.80
N ALA A 422 -5.13 -24.70 1.55
CA ALA A 422 -3.84 -25.25 1.16
C ALA A 422 -2.93 -24.26 0.42
N PRO A 423 -2.39 -23.23 1.09
CA PRO A 423 -1.37 -22.39 0.48
C PRO A 423 -0.01 -23.09 0.49
N ASN A 424 0.81 -22.82 -0.52
CA ASN A 424 2.16 -23.37 -0.67
C ASN A 424 2.21 -24.92 -0.67
N ALA A 425 1.09 -25.59 -0.94
CA ALA A 425 1.04 -27.04 -1.09
C ALA A 425 1.43 -27.44 -2.51
N SER A 426 2.11 -28.56 -2.69
CA SER A 426 2.32 -29.07 -4.04
C SER A 426 0.99 -29.53 -4.66
N ALA A 427 0.86 -29.44 -5.99
CA ALA A 427 -0.29 -29.97 -6.70
C ALA A 427 -0.54 -31.47 -6.40
N GLY A 428 0.53 -32.23 -6.12
CA GLY A 428 0.43 -33.62 -5.68
C GLY A 428 -0.23 -33.77 -4.31
N GLN A 429 0.19 -32.99 -3.31
CA GLN A 429 -0.44 -33.01 -1.98
C GLN A 429 -1.91 -32.60 -2.02
N VAL A 430 -2.25 -31.58 -2.82
CA VAL A 430 -3.65 -31.17 -3.04
C VAL A 430 -4.45 -32.30 -3.69
N ALA A 431 -3.89 -32.98 -4.69
CA ALA A 431 -4.53 -34.12 -5.34
C ALA A 431 -4.75 -35.31 -4.37
N ASP A 432 -3.80 -35.59 -3.49
CA ASP A 432 -3.91 -36.65 -2.49
C ASP A 432 -5.05 -36.38 -1.49
N LEU A 433 -5.19 -35.13 -1.04
CA LEU A 433 -6.30 -34.68 -0.18
C LEU A 433 -7.64 -34.79 -0.90
N ARG A 434 -7.74 -34.31 -2.15
CA ARG A 434 -8.97 -34.38 -2.95
C ARG A 434 -9.40 -35.81 -3.29
N THR A 435 -8.46 -36.74 -3.42
CA THR A 435 -8.76 -38.16 -3.64
C THR A 435 -9.53 -38.77 -2.45
N GLN A 436 -9.44 -38.16 -1.27
CA GLN A 436 -10.24 -38.52 -0.10
C GLN A 436 -11.63 -37.85 -0.07
N ASN A 437 -12.05 -37.24 -1.19
CA ASN A 437 -13.33 -36.53 -1.31
C ASN A 437 -13.43 -35.31 -0.37
N LEU A 438 -12.30 -34.67 -0.08
CA LEU A 438 -12.25 -33.40 0.66
C LEU A 438 -12.34 -32.21 -0.30
N THR A 439 -13.02 -31.15 0.15
CA THR A 439 -13.02 -29.84 -0.49
C THR A 439 -11.74 -29.10 -0.13
N VAL A 440 -10.83 -28.92 -1.10
CA VAL A 440 -9.49 -28.36 -0.85
C VAL A 440 -9.24 -27.17 -1.77
N TYR A 441 -9.05 -25.97 -1.21
CA TYR A 441 -8.68 -24.78 -1.97
C TYR A 441 -7.16 -24.58 -2.01
N HIS A 442 -6.57 -24.61 -3.22
CA HIS A 442 -5.15 -24.35 -3.44
C HIS A 442 -4.92 -22.89 -3.85
N PHE A 443 -4.17 -22.17 -3.01
CA PHE A 443 -3.82 -20.77 -3.26
C PHE A 443 -2.65 -20.63 -4.23
N PRO A 444 -2.60 -19.53 -5.01
CA PRO A 444 -1.38 -19.13 -5.68
C PRO A 444 -0.25 -18.87 -4.66
N ALA A 445 0.99 -18.91 -5.14
CA ALA A 445 2.13 -18.45 -4.35
C ALA A 445 2.01 -16.94 -4.12
N ALA A 446 2.43 -16.46 -2.95
CA ALA A 446 2.49 -15.04 -2.65
C ALA A 446 3.95 -14.58 -2.68
N THR A 447 4.24 -13.65 -3.58
CA THR A 447 5.57 -13.11 -3.85
C THR A 447 5.70 -11.64 -3.48
N ASP A 448 4.59 -10.97 -3.18
CA ASP A 448 4.54 -9.56 -2.77
C ASP A 448 3.37 -9.29 -1.79
N ILE A 449 3.23 -8.04 -1.34
CA ILE A 449 2.19 -7.59 -0.41
C ILE A 449 0.80 -7.66 -1.08
N ASP A 450 0.70 -7.38 -2.37
CA ASP A 450 -0.55 -7.46 -3.13
C ASP A 450 -1.07 -8.90 -3.20
N ASP A 451 -0.20 -9.87 -3.42
CA ASP A 451 -0.53 -11.29 -3.36
C ASP A 451 -1.02 -11.70 -1.96
N ILE A 452 -0.44 -11.14 -0.90
CA ILE A 452 -0.88 -11.36 0.48
C ILE A 452 -2.29 -10.78 0.69
N ALA A 453 -2.55 -9.58 0.17
CA ALA A 453 -3.86 -8.95 0.23
C ALA A 453 -4.92 -9.78 -0.51
N ALA A 454 -4.63 -10.20 -1.76
CA ALA A 454 -5.50 -11.02 -2.58
C ALA A 454 -5.79 -12.38 -1.94
N LYS A 455 -4.77 -13.03 -1.37
CA LYS A 455 -4.92 -14.28 -0.61
C LYS A 455 -5.82 -14.10 0.62
N THR A 456 -5.69 -12.98 1.31
CA THR A 456 -6.49 -12.66 2.50
C THR A 456 -7.95 -12.43 2.14
N GLU A 457 -8.22 -11.66 1.08
CA GLU A 457 -9.56 -11.45 0.56
C GLU A 457 -10.20 -12.77 0.09
N ARG A 458 -9.45 -13.60 -0.64
CA ARG A 458 -9.90 -14.92 -1.07
C ARG A 458 -10.27 -15.80 0.11
N THR A 459 -9.46 -15.75 1.18
CA THR A 459 -9.73 -16.47 2.43
C THR A 459 -11.01 -15.95 3.09
N GLY A 460 -11.18 -14.62 3.16
CA GLY A 460 -12.41 -13.97 3.62
C GLY A 460 -13.65 -14.46 2.90
N ARG A 461 -13.62 -14.51 1.56
CA ARG A 461 -14.73 -15.05 0.74
C ARG A 461 -15.01 -16.52 1.02
N LEU A 462 -13.97 -17.36 1.02
CA LEU A 462 -14.09 -18.80 1.26
C LEU A 462 -14.72 -19.14 2.61
N VAL A 463 -14.56 -18.28 3.61
CA VAL A 463 -15.07 -18.52 4.97
C VAL A 463 -16.21 -17.60 5.37
N GLY A 464 -16.65 -16.67 4.52
CA GLY A 464 -17.71 -15.70 4.81
C GLY A 464 -17.34 -14.56 5.76
N ASN A 465 -16.06 -14.17 5.82
CA ASN A 465 -15.52 -13.10 6.67
C ASN A 465 -14.88 -11.97 5.83
N CYS A 466 -15.57 -11.49 4.79
CA CYS A 466 -14.99 -10.55 3.83
C CYS A 466 -14.71 -9.17 4.44
N GLU A 467 -15.62 -8.62 5.25
CA GLU A 467 -15.42 -7.32 5.90
C GLU A 467 -14.16 -7.33 6.78
N ALA A 468 -13.95 -8.39 7.56
CA ALA A 468 -12.75 -8.54 8.38
C ALA A 468 -11.48 -8.70 7.52
N ALA A 469 -11.57 -9.39 6.37
CA ALA A 469 -10.47 -9.50 5.41
C ALA A 469 -10.11 -8.14 4.78
N THR A 470 -11.11 -7.35 4.37
CA THR A 470 -10.91 -5.98 3.87
C THR A 470 -10.30 -5.10 4.95
N LYS A 471 -10.80 -5.18 6.19
CA LYS A 471 -10.29 -4.39 7.32
C LYS A 471 -8.80 -4.66 7.57
N ILE A 472 -8.39 -5.92 7.67
CA ILE A 472 -6.98 -6.26 7.93
C ILE A 472 -6.07 -5.89 6.74
N ASN A 473 -6.56 -6.00 5.50
CA ASN A 473 -5.81 -5.53 4.33
C ASN A 473 -5.61 -4.01 4.36
N ASN A 474 -6.64 -3.24 4.74
CA ASN A 474 -6.52 -1.79 4.88
C ASN A 474 -5.50 -1.41 5.97
N GLU A 475 -5.50 -2.10 7.12
CA GLU A 475 -4.52 -1.90 8.18
C GLU A 475 -3.09 -2.24 7.73
N MET A 476 -2.93 -3.32 6.98
CA MET A 476 -1.66 -3.71 6.37
C MET A 476 -1.14 -2.63 5.42
N ASN A 477 -1.97 -2.18 4.48
CA ASN A 477 -1.60 -1.16 3.49
C ASN A 477 -1.26 0.19 4.16
N GLN A 478 -2.05 0.59 5.15
CA GLN A 478 -1.75 1.79 5.93
C GLN A 478 -0.44 1.67 6.71
N THR A 479 -0.13 0.48 7.23
CA THR A 479 1.17 0.23 7.88
C THR A 479 2.32 0.37 6.90
N VAL A 480 2.19 -0.20 5.70
CA VAL A 480 3.20 -0.07 4.64
C VAL A 480 3.46 1.40 4.33
N GLU A 481 2.41 2.18 4.05
CA GLU A 481 2.55 3.62 3.77
C GLU A 481 3.23 4.38 4.91
N ASN A 482 2.87 4.08 6.17
CA ASN A 482 3.49 4.73 7.33
C ASN A 482 4.98 4.38 7.46
N VAL A 483 5.34 3.12 7.23
CA VAL A 483 6.72 2.64 7.33
C VAL A 483 7.58 3.18 6.18
N GLU A 484 7.06 3.23 4.95
CA GLU A 484 7.75 3.86 3.83
C GLU A 484 8.01 5.35 4.09
N ASN A 485 7.05 6.05 4.69
CA ASN A 485 7.25 7.43 5.11
C ASN A 485 8.32 7.55 6.22
N GLN A 486 8.28 6.68 7.23
CA GLN A 486 9.29 6.66 8.32
C GLN A 486 10.70 6.43 7.78
N THR A 487 10.86 5.50 6.85
CA THR A 487 12.17 5.09 6.32
C THR A 487 12.64 5.91 5.12
N SER A 488 11.84 6.88 4.67
CA SER A 488 12.11 7.63 3.44
C SER A 488 13.41 8.44 3.48
N ASP A 489 13.72 9.07 4.62
CA ASP A 489 14.92 9.88 4.82
C ASP A 489 16.10 9.08 5.44
N LEU A 490 15.92 7.77 5.66
CA LEU A 490 16.94 6.89 6.24
C LEU A 490 17.88 6.35 5.15
N ASP A 491 19.16 6.24 5.48
CA ASP A 491 20.09 5.47 4.66
C ASP A 491 19.67 3.99 4.64
N ARG A 492 19.82 3.32 3.49
CA ARG A 492 19.30 1.96 3.30
C ARG A 492 20.43 0.94 3.35
N PRO A 493 20.75 0.37 4.53
CA PRO A 493 21.89 -0.53 4.66
C PRO A 493 21.72 -1.77 3.78
N ASP A 494 22.83 -2.24 3.24
CA ASP A 494 22.91 -3.49 2.51
C ASP A 494 22.62 -4.64 3.48
N ALA A 495 21.47 -5.28 3.32
CA ALA A 495 20.94 -6.27 4.25
C ALA A 495 20.85 -7.66 3.62
N LEU A 496 20.99 -8.67 4.48
CA LEU A 496 20.80 -10.07 4.09
C LEU A 496 19.93 -10.80 5.12
N TYR A 497 19.01 -11.62 4.63
CA TYR A 497 18.25 -12.56 5.46
C TYR A 497 18.61 -14.03 5.13
N PRO A 498 19.46 -14.68 5.94
CA PRO A 498 19.77 -16.09 5.76
C PRO A 498 18.75 -17.01 6.42
N LEU A 499 18.24 -17.97 5.65
CA LEU A 499 17.31 -19.02 6.07
C LEU A 499 18.02 -20.29 6.57
N GLY A 500 19.35 -20.28 6.56
CA GLY A 500 20.21 -21.41 6.92
C GLY A 500 20.59 -22.29 5.72
N GLY A 501 21.68 -23.05 5.86
CA GLY A 501 22.19 -23.92 4.79
C GLY A 501 22.66 -23.17 3.52
N GLY A 502 22.87 -21.85 3.62
CA GLY A 502 23.20 -20.96 2.49
C GLY A 502 21.97 -20.43 1.74
N TYR A 503 20.76 -20.81 2.12
CA TYR A 503 19.53 -20.26 1.54
C TYR A 503 19.28 -18.84 2.04
N VAL A 504 18.79 -17.98 1.15
CA VAL A 504 18.46 -16.57 1.42
C VAL A 504 17.15 -16.20 0.74
N ALA A 505 16.53 -15.09 1.15
CA ALA A 505 15.39 -14.51 0.41
C ALA A 505 15.93 -13.59 -0.71
N GLY A 506 15.77 -14.03 -1.97
CA GLY A 506 16.16 -13.26 -3.15
C GLY A 506 15.01 -12.41 -3.70
N ASN A 507 15.13 -11.96 -4.94
CA ASN A 507 14.12 -11.13 -5.59
C ASN A 507 12.80 -11.90 -5.82
N ASN A 508 11.71 -11.20 -6.10
CA ASN A 508 10.39 -11.81 -6.31
C ASN A 508 9.95 -12.71 -5.12
N THR A 509 10.18 -12.22 -3.90
CA THR A 509 9.71 -12.82 -2.65
C THR A 509 9.10 -11.75 -1.74
N PHE A 510 8.05 -12.12 -0.99
CA PHE A 510 7.39 -11.15 -0.10
C PHE A 510 8.34 -10.66 1.01
N ILE A 511 9.34 -11.47 1.39
CA ILE A 511 10.37 -11.08 2.36
C ILE A 511 11.26 -9.99 1.77
N ASN A 512 11.63 -10.08 0.48
CA ASN A 512 12.38 -9.04 -0.20
C ASN A 512 11.61 -7.70 -0.22
N GLU A 513 10.29 -7.75 -0.34
CA GLU A 513 9.48 -6.54 -0.27
C GLU A 513 9.34 -6.00 1.15
N ILE A 514 9.16 -6.86 2.16
CA ILE A 514 9.24 -6.47 3.59
C ILE A 514 10.57 -5.78 3.90
N MET A 515 11.68 -6.32 3.38
CA MET A 515 13.01 -5.73 3.53
C MET A 515 13.10 -4.33 2.91
N GLN A 516 12.51 -4.16 1.72
CA GLN A 516 12.49 -2.87 1.04
C GLN A 516 11.60 -1.85 1.76
N ILE A 517 10.39 -2.23 2.14
CA ILE A 517 9.47 -1.37 2.89
C ILE A 517 10.13 -0.96 4.21
N GLY A 518 10.74 -1.90 4.93
CA GLY A 518 11.43 -1.65 6.20
C GLY A 518 12.76 -0.87 6.11
N GLY A 519 13.09 -0.28 4.96
CA GLY A 519 14.23 0.64 4.87
C GLY A 519 15.58 0.00 4.51
N THR A 520 15.63 -1.23 3.99
CA THR A 520 16.90 -1.92 3.67
C THR A 520 17.08 -2.22 2.18
N THR A 521 18.32 -2.45 1.76
CA THR A 521 18.64 -2.93 0.40
C THR A 521 18.99 -4.42 0.48
N ASN A 522 18.14 -5.31 -0.06
CA ASN A 522 18.41 -6.75 0.01
C ASN A 522 19.49 -7.17 -0.99
N VAL A 523 20.69 -7.49 -0.51
CA VAL A 523 21.82 -7.86 -1.37
C VAL A 523 21.63 -9.19 -2.10
N ALA A 524 20.71 -10.04 -1.65
CA ALA A 524 20.38 -11.28 -2.36
C ALA A 524 19.46 -11.04 -3.56
N ALA A 525 18.78 -9.89 -3.65
CA ALA A 525 17.84 -9.60 -4.72
C ALA A 525 18.53 -9.46 -6.09
N SER A 526 19.77 -8.97 -6.12
CA SER A 526 20.56 -8.90 -7.35
C SER A 526 21.11 -10.25 -7.83
N GLU A 527 21.09 -11.28 -6.96
CA GLU A 527 21.73 -12.57 -7.25
C GLU A 527 20.77 -13.57 -7.91
N ALA A 528 19.53 -13.69 -7.43
CA ALA A 528 18.51 -14.56 -8.01
C ALA A 528 17.11 -14.30 -7.42
N ASP A 529 16.09 -14.77 -8.13
CA ASP A 529 14.71 -14.81 -7.63
C ASP A 529 14.47 -15.97 -6.65
N GLY A 530 13.45 -15.84 -5.81
CA GLY A 530 12.96 -16.87 -4.91
C GLY A 530 13.89 -17.11 -3.72
N TYR A 531 14.17 -18.38 -3.43
CA TYR A 531 15.00 -18.78 -2.29
C TYR A 531 16.29 -19.48 -2.75
N PRO A 532 17.24 -18.73 -3.35
CA PRO A 532 18.48 -19.31 -3.86
C PRO A 532 19.41 -19.73 -2.73
N GLN A 533 20.33 -20.64 -3.04
CA GLN A 533 21.47 -20.92 -2.18
C GLN A 533 22.66 -20.09 -2.66
N LEU A 534 23.16 -19.17 -1.83
CA LEU A 534 24.37 -18.42 -2.13
C LEU A 534 25.61 -19.18 -1.64
N SER A 535 26.70 -19.01 -2.38
CA SER A 535 28.01 -19.53 -1.95
C SER A 535 28.66 -18.57 -0.95
N ASP A 536 29.56 -19.09 -0.11
CA ASP A 536 30.32 -18.28 0.85
C ASP A 536 31.04 -17.10 0.19
N GLU A 537 31.61 -17.30 -1.00
CA GLU A 537 32.28 -16.24 -1.79
C GLU A 537 31.30 -15.11 -2.17
N VAL A 538 30.08 -15.46 -2.55
CA VAL A 538 29.05 -14.47 -2.93
C VAL A 538 28.62 -13.69 -1.70
N ILE A 539 28.38 -14.35 -0.56
CA ILE A 539 28.00 -13.67 0.69
C ILE A 539 29.09 -12.70 1.15
N LEU A 540 30.37 -13.07 1.04
CA LEU A 540 31.50 -12.19 1.35
C LEU A 540 31.65 -11.05 0.35
N GLN A 541 31.29 -11.28 -0.92
CA GLN A 541 31.36 -10.26 -1.97
C GLN A 541 30.22 -9.24 -1.84
N THR A 542 28.99 -9.69 -1.53
CA THR A 542 27.85 -8.81 -1.27
C THR A 542 28.01 -8.05 0.04
N ASN A 543 28.80 -8.58 0.98
CA ASN A 543 29.21 -7.93 2.22
C ASN A 543 28.10 -7.15 2.95
N PRO A 544 27.02 -7.83 3.39
CA PRO A 544 25.92 -7.15 4.07
C PRO A 544 26.41 -6.40 5.31
N GLU A 545 25.87 -5.19 5.47
CA GLU A 545 26.03 -4.25 6.59
C GLU A 545 25.02 -4.53 7.71
N LEU A 546 23.88 -5.14 7.38
CA LEU A 546 22.85 -5.55 8.32
C LEU A 546 22.41 -7.01 8.11
N MET A 547 22.28 -7.76 9.21
CA MET A 547 21.75 -9.12 9.15
C MET A 547 20.35 -9.19 9.77
N LEU A 548 19.40 -9.70 9.01
CA LEU A 548 18.10 -10.06 9.57
C LEU A 548 18.23 -11.45 10.19
N VAL A 549 17.83 -11.58 11.45
CA VAL A 549 17.90 -12.85 12.19
C VAL A 549 16.57 -13.15 12.83
N THR A 550 16.32 -14.43 13.10
CA THR A 550 15.10 -14.88 13.79
C THR A 550 15.39 -15.55 15.12
N ASP A 551 16.67 -15.75 15.46
CA ASP A 551 17.15 -16.10 16.78
C ASP A 551 17.62 -14.86 17.52
N SER A 552 17.19 -14.69 18.77
CA SER A 552 17.56 -13.54 19.62
C SER A 552 19.06 -13.43 19.85
N GLU A 553 19.77 -14.56 19.82
CA GLU A 553 21.22 -14.64 20.03
C GLU A 553 22.03 -14.31 18.77
N ALA A 554 21.38 -14.12 17.62
CA ALA A 554 22.02 -13.82 16.33
C ALA A 554 23.23 -14.72 16.01
N SER A 555 23.16 -16.01 16.39
CA SER A 555 24.29 -16.95 16.39
C SER A 555 24.91 -17.18 15.01
N ILE A 556 24.20 -16.79 13.95
CA ILE A 556 24.70 -16.81 12.58
C ILE A 556 25.88 -15.87 12.37
N LEU A 557 25.95 -14.76 13.10
CA LEU A 557 27.04 -13.78 13.02
C LEU A 557 28.38 -14.35 13.51
N GLU A 558 28.37 -15.39 14.34
CA GLU A 558 29.61 -16.05 14.78
C GLU A 558 30.15 -17.06 13.76
N ARG A 559 29.42 -17.31 12.67
CA ARG A 559 29.69 -18.39 11.72
C ARG A 559 30.16 -17.84 10.39
N GLN A 560 31.23 -18.42 9.86
CA GLN A 560 31.65 -18.16 8.48
C GLN A 560 30.57 -18.64 7.49
N PRO A 561 30.30 -17.89 6.41
CA PRO A 561 30.99 -16.65 5.98
C PRO A 561 30.53 -15.36 6.70
N TYR A 562 29.36 -15.37 7.34
CA TYR A 562 28.70 -14.18 7.90
C TYR A 562 29.56 -13.43 8.93
N ALA A 563 30.36 -14.14 9.72
CA ALA A 563 31.29 -13.55 10.68
C ALA A 563 32.36 -12.64 10.08
N SER A 564 32.59 -12.70 8.76
CA SER A 564 33.56 -11.83 8.05
C SER A 564 32.89 -10.78 7.17
N THR A 565 31.57 -10.59 7.28
CA THR A 565 30.88 -9.47 6.62
C THR A 565 30.84 -8.26 7.55
N SER A 566 30.60 -7.06 7.01
CA SER A 566 30.45 -5.84 7.83
C SER A 566 29.46 -6.05 8.99
N ALA A 567 28.32 -6.69 8.73
CA ALA A 567 27.34 -7.00 9.76
C ALA A 567 27.87 -7.94 10.85
N GLY A 568 28.66 -8.97 10.49
CA GLY A 568 29.27 -9.89 11.45
C GLY A 568 30.37 -9.25 12.29
N GLU A 569 31.21 -8.41 11.67
CA GLU A 569 32.28 -7.71 12.37
C GLU A 569 31.76 -6.64 13.34
N ASN A 570 30.68 -5.95 12.96
CA ASN A 570 30.06 -4.89 13.78
C ASN A 570 28.97 -5.40 14.72
N ASN A 571 28.61 -6.68 14.64
CA ASN A 571 27.48 -7.26 15.35
C ASN A 571 26.14 -6.52 15.05
N ASN A 572 25.94 -6.12 13.79
CA ASN A 572 24.75 -5.40 13.34
C ASN A 572 23.67 -6.37 12.85
N TYR A 573 22.57 -6.45 13.60
CA TYR A 573 21.43 -7.27 13.24
C TYR A 573 20.11 -6.71 13.73
N VAL A 574 19.03 -7.07 13.04
CA VAL A 574 17.66 -6.89 13.53
C VAL A 574 17.04 -8.26 13.79
N VAL A 575 16.55 -8.45 15.00
CA VAL A 575 15.80 -9.66 15.38
C VAL A 575 14.36 -9.51 14.94
N LEU A 576 13.91 -10.40 14.06
CA LEU A 576 12.55 -10.49 13.58
C LEU A 576 11.87 -11.73 14.14
N ASN A 577 10.58 -11.64 14.40
CA ASN A 577 9.83 -12.81 14.85
C ASN A 577 9.75 -13.84 13.71
N ASN A 578 10.31 -15.04 13.93
CA ASN A 578 10.30 -16.13 12.96
C ASN A 578 8.91 -16.41 12.36
N ASN A 579 7.87 -16.34 13.19
CA ASN A 579 6.50 -16.63 12.77
C ASN A 579 5.88 -15.50 11.95
N TYR A 580 6.42 -14.29 12.03
CA TYR A 580 5.93 -13.11 11.31
C TYR A 580 6.81 -12.76 10.11
N LEU A 581 8.04 -13.28 10.00
CA LEU A 581 8.86 -13.04 8.82
C LEU A 581 8.65 -14.10 7.74
N ASN A 582 8.47 -15.36 8.14
CA ASN A 582 8.50 -16.50 7.23
C ASN A 582 7.11 -16.98 6.77
N GLN A 583 6.08 -16.14 6.88
CA GLN A 583 4.70 -16.49 6.55
C GLN A 583 4.05 -15.38 5.72
N PRO A 584 3.53 -15.64 4.52
CA PRO A 584 2.83 -14.61 3.75
C PRO A 584 1.40 -14.43 4.27
N ALA A 585 1.23 -13.50 5.22
CA ALA A 585 -0.03 -13.11 5.86
C ALA A 585 0.03 -11.65 6.38
N PRO A 586 -1.10 -10.96 6.57
CA PRO A 586 -1.13 -9.55 6.95
C PRO A 586 -0.28 -9.16 8.18
N ARG A 587 -0.38 -9.88 9.31
CA ARG A 587 0.45 -9.59 10.49
C ARG A 587 1.94 -9.72 10.20
N SER A 588 2.31 -10.61 9.31
CA SER A 588 3.71 -10.81 8.92
C SER A 588 4.29 -9.56 8.26
N VAL A 589 3.51 -8.90 7.41
CA VAL A 589 3.86 -7.62 6.79
C VAL A 589 3.86 -6.50 7.85
N ILE A 590 2.78 -6.38 8.62
CA ILE A 590 2.60 -5.30 9.61
C ILE A 590 3.74 -5.30 10.64
N GLU A 591 4.02 -6.45 11.25
CA GLU A 591 4.97 -6.55 12.36
C GLU A 591 6.42 -6.49 11.86
N SER A 592 6.74 -7.18 10.77
CA SER A 592 8.11 -7.26 10.29
C SER A 592 8.60 -5.95 9.69
N THR A 593 7.74 -5.23 8.94
CA THR A 593 8.11 -3.93 8.38
C THR A 593 8.33 -2.88 9.46
N LYS A 594 7.44 -2.80 10.46
CA LYS A 594 7.61 -1.91 11.63
C LYS A 594 8.89 -2.22 12.40
N THR A 595 9.12 -3.50 12.72
CA THR A 595 10.31 -3.93 13.48
C THR A 595 11.59 -3.60 12.72
N LEU A 596 11.62 -3.86 11.41
CA LEU A 596 12.78 -3.59 10.59
C LEU A 596 13.05 -2.10 10.45
N ALA A 597 12.02 -1.29 10.21
CA ALA A 597 12.14 0.16 10.10
C ALA A 597 12.71 0.80 11.37
N ASN A 598 12.22 0.39 12.54
CA ASN A 598 12.76 0.86 13.82
C ASN A 598 14.22 0.43 13.99
N GLY A 599 14.57 -0.80 13.63
CA GLY A 599 15.95 -1.28 13.70
C GLY A 599 16.90 -0.51 12.77
N VAL A 600 16.45 -0.14 11.57
CA VAL A 600 17.23 0.70 10.64
C VAL A 600 17.41 2.12 11.18
N GLU A 601 16.36 2.70 11.78
CA GLU A 601 16.42 4.02 12.41
C GLU A 601 17.39 4.03 13.60
N ASP A 602 17.35 3.00 14.45
CA ASP A 602 18.21 2.87 15.62
C ASP A 602 19.70 2.81 15.21
N LEU A 603 20.04 2.03 14.18
CA LEU A 603 21.41 1.91 13.67
C LEU A 603 22.00 3.26 13.23
N GLN A 604 21.21 4.10 12.57
CA GLN A 604 21.67 5.41 12.11
C GLN A 604 21.80 6.42 13.26
N SER A 605 20.98 6.28 14.29
CA SER A 605 21.06 7.13 15.48
C SER A 605 22.33 6.90 16.31
N GLU A 606 22.98 5.75 16.16
CA GLU A 606 24.23 5.40 16.83
C GLU A 606 25.44 5.96 16.09
N ASP A 607 25.45 5.93 14.76
CA ASP A 607 26.50 6.53 13.92
C ASP A 607 26.62 8.05 14.12
N ASP A 608 25.48 8.75 14.28
CA ASP A 608 25.44 10.19 14.58
C ASP A 608 26.05 10.56 15.96
N ARG A 609 26.07 9.61 16.91
CA ARG A 609 26.65 9.84 18.25
C ARG A 609 28.16 9.74 18.24
N ASP A 610 28.74 8.90 17.39
CA ASP A 610 30.20 8.76 17.32
C ASP A 610 30.88 9.95 16.62
N ASP A 611 30.20 10.60 15.66
CA ASP A 611 30.73 11.76 14.94
C ASP A 611 30.71 13.07 15.78
N THR A 612 29.93 13.11 16.87
CA THR A 612 29.88 14.28 17.79
C THR A 612 30.91 14.26 18.91
N SER A 613 31.72 13.19 19.03
CA SER A 613 32.79 13.10 20.03
C SER A 613 34.15 13.71 19.57
N GLY A 614 34.24 14.13 18.30
CA GLY A 614 35.49 14.47 17.64
C GLY A 614 35.88 15.96 17.59
N THR A 615 35.56 16.82 18.56
CA THR A 615 36.13 18.20 18.56
C THR A 615 36.33 18.81 19.95
N ASP A 616 37.55 18.70 20.51
CA ASP A 616 38.23 19.86 21.10
C ASP A 616 39.74 19.63 21.39
N GLY A 617 40.59 20.61 21.07
CA GLY A 617 41.82 20.84 21.85
C GLY A 617 43.22 20.73 21.23
N SER A 618 43.52 21.55 20.20
CA SER A 618 44.73 22.42 20.10
C SER A 618 46.15 21.90 20.46
N GLY A 619 47.02 21.82 19.44
CA GLY A 619 48.23 22.66 19.37
C GLY A 619 49.63 22.06 19.68
N GLY A 620 50.48 21.97 18.65
CA GLY A 620 51.86 22.49 18.72
C GLY A 620 53.06 21.53 18.59
N SER A 621 53.60 21.49 17.36
CA SER A 621 55.05 21.58 17.02
C SER A 621 56.03 20.43 17.31
N SER A 622 56.76 20.08 16.22
CA SER A 622 58.18 19.68 16.13
C SER A 622 58.51 18.20 15.89
N SER A 623 59.15 17.98 14.74
CA SER A 623 59.90 16.81 14.27
C SER A 623 60.97 16.29 15.25
N SER A 624 61.14 14.96 15.35
CA SER A 624 62.33 14.18 14.93
C SER A 624 62.43 12.80 15.61
N ASP A 625 62.82 11.80 14.80
CA ASP A 625 63.62 10.60 15.06
C ASP A 625 63.10 9.39 15.90
N GLU A 626 62.90 8.29 15.16
CA GLU A 626 63.27 6.87 15.36
C GLU A 626 63.35 6.18 16.76
N ASN A 627 62.70 5.00 16.80
CA ASN A 627 62.99 3.74 17.54
C ASN A 627 62.90 3.73 19.08
N ASP A 628 62.00 2.91 19.67
CA ASP A 628 62.27 1.55 20.18
C ASP A 628 61.00 0.92 20.81
N ARG A 629 61.07 -0.40 21.01
CA ARG A 629 60.02 -1.40 21.26
C ARG A 629 59.42 -1.45 22.69
N ASN A 630 58.24 -2.10 22.74
CA ASN A 630 57.62 -2.92 23.81
C ASN A 630 57.12 -2.23 25.09
N ASP A 631 55.80 -2.03 25.20
CA ASP A 631 54.97 -2.40 26.38
C ASP A 631 53.48 -2.14 26.09
N GLU A 632 52.71 -3.15 25.70
CA GLU A 632 51.23 -3.09 25.65
C GLU A 632 50.67 -4.43 26.12
N ASN A 633 50.42 -4.54 27.43
CA ASN A 633 49.53 -5.55 28.00
C ASN A 633 49.06 -5.07 29.38
N GLU A 634 48.28 -3.98 29.42
CA GLU A 634 47.61 -3.51 30.64
C GLU A 634 46.41 -2.56 30.37
N GLN A 635 45.85 -2.54 29.15
CA GLN A 635 44.63 -1.76 28.81
C GLN A 635 43.39 -2.61 28.51
N ASP A 636 43.51 -3.95 28.45
CA ASP A 636 42.41 -4.85 28.07
C ASP A 636 41.48 -5.25 29.24
N GLU A 637 41.87 -5.04 30.50
CA GLU A 637 41.03 -5.41 31.66
C GLU A 637 40.07 -4.30 32.13
N THR A 638 40.23 -3.07 31.63
CA THR A 638 39.32 -1.95 31.95
C THR A 638 38.16 -1.82 30.97
N ALA A 639 38.34 -2.21 29.70
CA ALA A 639 37.28 -2.17 28.69
C ALA A 639 36.21 -3.27 28.90
N VAL A 640 36.64 -4.47 29.36
CA VAL A 640 35.71 -5.58 29.67
C VAL A 640 34.82 -5.24 30.87
N GLY A 641 35.35 -4.51 31.87
CA GLY A 641 34.59 -4.10 33.05
C GLY A 641 33.56 -2.99 32.78
N GLU A 642 33.79 -2.14 31.77
CA GLU A 642 32.83 -1.12 31.34
C GLU A 642 31.72 -1.72 30.43
N SER A 643 32.05 -2.72 29.60
CA SER A 643 31.06 -3.48 28.83
C SER A 643 30.15 -4.35 29.70
N GLU A 644 30.65 -5.01 30.75
CA GLU A 644 29.79 -5.79 31.66
C GLU A 644 28.78 -4.89 32.40
N THR A 645 29.17 -3.67 32.78
CA THR A 645 28.25 -2.70 33.39
C THR A 645 27.23 -2.12 32.39
N ALA A 646 27.60 -1.99 31.11
CA ALA A 646 26.67 -1.55 30.07
C ALA A 646 25.65 -2.65 29.73
N VAL A 647 26.06 -3.93 29.74
CA VAL A 647 25.16 -5.08 29.55
C VAL A 647 24.15 -5.20 30.70
N ASP A 648 24.57 -5.02 31.95
CA ASP A 648 23.67 -5.02 33.12
C ASP A 648 22.67 -3.84 33.07
N GLU A 649 23.09 -2.66 32.60
CA GLU A 649 22.22 -1.50 32.40
C GLU A 649 21.22 -1.76 31.25
N ASN A 650 21.65 -2.38 30.16
CA ASN A 650 20.78 -2.71 29.02
C ASN A 650 19.76 -3.81 29.38
N GLU A 651 20.16 -4.84 30.13
CA GLU A 651 19.24 -5.86 30.64
C GLU A 651 18.18 -5.23 31.57
N THR A 652 18.55 -4.22 32.36
CA THR A 652 17.60 -3.48 33.20
C THR A 652 16.62 -2.64 32.37
N VAL A 653 17.07 -2.05 31.26
CA VAL A 653 16.20 -1.30 30.32
C VAL A 653 15.27 -2.25 29.57
N VAL A 654 15.75 -3.40 29.11
CA VAL A 654 14.95 -4.43 28.44
C VAL A 654 13.85 -4.95 29.37
N ASN A 655 14.17 -5.28 30.63
CA ASN A 655 13.16 -5.69 31.62
C ASN A 655 12.12 -4.59 31.91
N THR A 656 12.55 -3.32 31.88
CA THR A 656 11.64 -2.17 32.07
C THR A 656 10.72 -1.99 30.85
N ASN A 657 11.25 -2.20 29.64
CA ASN A 657 10.48 -2.16 28.40
C ASN A 657 9.51 -3.34 28.28
N GLU A 658 9.90 -4.56 28.68
CA GLU A 658 9.01 -5.73 28.76
C GLU A 658 7.84 -5.45 29.71
N THR A 659 8.12 -4.86 30.88
CA THR A 659 7.08 -4.42 31.82
C THR A 659 6.18 -3.33 31.22
N ALA A 660 6.72 -2.39 30.45
CA ALA A 660 5.94 -1.34 29.78
C ALA A 660 5.09 -1.89 28.62
N VAL A 661 5.56 -2.93 27.94
CA VAL A 661 4.82 -3.67 26.91
C VAL A 661 3.67 -4.44 27.54
N ASP A 662 3.89 -5.14 28.66
CA ASP A 662 2.83 -5.83 29.42
C ASP A 662 1.76 -4.84 29.95
N GLU A 663 2.20 -3.66 30.42
CA GLU A 663 1.29 -2.59 30.84
C GLU A 663 0.49 -2.03 29.65
N ASN A 664 1.13 -1.83 28.50
CA ASN A 664 0.46 -1.39 27.27
C ASN A 664 -0.51 -2.46 26.73
N GLU A 665 -0.14 -3.74 26.76
CA GLU A 665 -1.02 -4.85 26.37
C GLU A 665 -2.24 -4.90 27.29
N THR A 666 -2.06 -4.66 28.60
CA THR A 666 -3.17 -4.55 29.56
C THR A 666 -4.08 -3.36 29.24
N VAL A 667 -3.52 -2.22 28.82
CA VAL A 667 -4.29 -1.03 28.41
C VAL A 667 -5.04 -1.27 27.10
N VAL A 668 -4.42 -1.95 26.13
CA VAL A 668 -5.04 -2.34 24.86
C VAL A 668 -6.21 -3.29 25.11
N ASN A 669 -6.03 -4.33 25.93
CA ASN A 669 -7.11 -5.25 26.32
C ASN A 669 -8.26 -4.52 27.04
N THR A 670 -7.94 -3.52 27.86
CA THR A 670 -8.94 -2.68 28.54
C THR A 670 -9.70 -1.80 27.55
N ASN A 671 -9.01 -1.24 26.55
CA ASN A 671 -9.62 -0.45 25.48
C ASN A 671 -10.48 -1.32 24.55
N GLU A 672 -10.04 -2.53 24.21
CA GLU A 672 -10.82 -3.51 23.44
C GLU A 672 -12.12 -3.86 24.17
N THR A 673 -12.04 -4.16 25.47
CA THR A 673 -13.23 -4.38 26.32
C THR A 673 -14.16 -3.15 26.35
N ALA A 674 -13.60 -1.94 26.32
CA ALA A 674 -14.38 -0.70 26.27
C ALA A 674 -15.02 -0.45 24.90
N VAL A 675 -14.37 -0.86 23.82
CA VAL A 675 -14.92 -0.85 22.45
C VAL A 675 -16.08 -1.84 22.35
N ASP A 676 -15.91 -3.08 22.83
CA ASP A 676 -17.00 -4.09 22.86
C ASP A 676 -18.21 -3.61 23.68
N THR A 677 -17.95 -2.93 24.80
CA THR A 677 -19.00 -2.34 25.64
C THR A 677 -19.72 -1.20 24.92
N ASN A 678 -18.98 -0.37 24.18
CA ASN A 678 -19.56 0.71 23.38
C ASN A 678 -20.34 0.17 22.17
N GLU A 679 -19.85 -0.87 21.50
CA GLU A 679 -20.52 -1.55 20.41
C GLU A 679 -21.83 -2.18 20.88
N THR A 680 -21.82 -2.84 22.03
CA THR A 680 -23.04 -3.36 22.68
C THR A 680 -24.03 -2.22 22.98
N ALA A 681 -23.55 -1.07 23.48
CA ALA A 681 -24.40 0.09 23.75
C ALA A 681 -24.94 0.78 22.48
N VAL A 682 -24.19 0.74 21.38
CA VAL A 682 -24.63 1.21 20.05
C VAL A 682 -25.72 0.29 19.51
N ASN A 683 -25.54 -1.03 19.59
CA ASN A 683 -26.53 -2.02 19.16
C ASN A 683 -27.84 -1.92 19.98
N GLU A 684 -27.75 -1.70 21.30
CA GLU A 684 -28.91 -1.44 22.16
C GLU A 684 -29.61 -0.12 21.80
N ASN A 685 -28.85 0.92 21.43
CA ASN A 685 -29.39 2.20 20.97
C ASN A 685 -30.06 2.08 19.58
N GLU A 686 -29.48 1.32 18.65
CA GLU A 686 -30.10 1.05 17.35
C GLU A 686 -31.42 0.29 17.52
N THR A 687 -31.42 -0.75 18.36
CA THR A 687 -32.63 -1.51 18.68
C THR A 687 -33.72 -0.60 19.29
N THR A 688 -33.35 0.32 20.19
CA THR A 688 -34.32 1.28 20.76
C THR A 688 -34.74 2.38 19.78
N VAL A 689 -33.92 2.74 18.80
CA VAL A 689 -34.30 3.63 17.70
C VAL A 689 -35.29 2.94 16.77
N GLU A 690 -35.09 1.66 16.44
CA GLU A 690 -36.02 0.86 15.65
C GLU A 690 -37.36 0.65 16.35
N GLU A 691 -37.35 0.37 17.67
CA GLU A 691 -38.57 0.29 18.49
C GLU A 691 -39.32 1.63 18.56
N ASN A 692 -38.60 2.75 18.64
CA ASN A 692 -39.20 4.08 18.64
C ASN A 692 -39.76 4.46 17.25
N GLN A 693 -39.10 4.04 16.16
CA GLN A 693 -39.60 4.23 14.80
C GLN A 693 -40.87 3.40 14.54
N THR A 694 -40.91 2.14 15.00
CA THR A 694 -42.13 1.31 14.93
C THR A 694 -43.28 1.83 15.81
N ALA A 695 -42.98 2.47 16.94
CA ALA A 695 -43.98 3.16 17.76
C ALA A 695 -44.54 4.43 17.10
N THR A 696 -43.75 5.13 16.27
CA THR A 696 -44.22 6.28 15.49
C THR A 696 -45.02 5.92 14.24
N ASP A 697 -44.79 4.73 13.66
CA ASP A 697 -45.44 4.29 12.42
C ASP A 697 -46.73 3.46 12.62
N THR A 698 -47.14 3.22 13.86
CA THR A 698 -48.41 2.53 14.16
C THR A 698 -49.61 3.50 14.13
N PRO A 699 -50.61 3.34 13.23
CA PRO A 699 -51.77 4.24 13.20
C PRO A 699 -52.71 3.98 14.38
N SER A 700 -52.88 4.99 15.24
CA SER A 700 -53.90 5.00 16.30
C SER A 700 -55.31 4.89 15.69
N LYS A 701 -55.96 3.72 15.87
CA LYS A 701 -57.40 3.57 15.66
C LYS A 701 -58.13 3.79 16.98
N GLU A 702 -58.93 4.87 16.97
CA GLU A 702 -60.12 5.16 17.78
C GLU A 702 -59.98 5.21 19.31
N ASN A 703 -60.19 6.38 19.91
CA ASN A 703 -61.45 6.63 20.64
C ASN A 703 -61.70 8.13 20.90
N THR A 704 -62.74 8.66 20.28
CA THR A 704 -63.37 9.93 20.67
C THR A 704 -64.50 9.65 21.67
N THR A 705 -64.37 10.06 22.94
CA THR A 705 -65.54 10.56 23.70
C THR A 705 -65.17 11.36 24.97
N SER A 706 -65.78 12.54 25.06
CA SER A 706 -66.31 13.22 26.27
C SER A 706 -65.39 13.79 27.36
N THR A 707 -65.24 15.12 27.27
CA THR A 707 -65.63 16.16 28.26
C THR A 707 -65.64 15.87 29.78
N GLU A 708 -65.09 16.88 30.47
CA GLU A 708 -65.44 17.41 31.81
C GLU A 708 -64.69 16.95 33.07
N LEU A 709 -64.00 17.96 33.64
CA LEU A 709 -64.03 18.40 35.05
C LEU A 709 -63.10 17.75 36.09
N ASN A 710 -62.31 18.66 36.66
CA ASN A 710 -62.00 18.86 38.09
C ASN A 710 -60.99 17.96 38.82
N SER A 711 -59.86 18.61 39.12
CA SER A 711 -59.37 18.95 40.47
C SER A 711 -59.17 17.86 41.54
N THR A 712 -57.96 17.95 42.10
CA THR A 712 -57.55 17.82 43.52
C THR A 712 -57.23 16.45 44.14
N SER A 713 -56.12 16.52 44.89
CA SER A 713 -55.79 15.92 46.20
C SER A 713 -55.19 14.51 46.28
N ASN A 714 -53.91 14.52 46.68
CA ASN A 714 -53.30 13.93 47.89
C ASN A 714 -53.49 12.46 48.26
N GLU A 715 -52.34 11.91 48.72
CA GLU A 715 -52.17 10.96 49.85
C GLU A 715 -52.70 9.53 49.60
N GLU A 716 -52.13 8.44 50.12
CA GLU A 716 -50.90 8.03 50.79
C GLU A 716 -51.09 6.50 50.94
N ASP A 717 -49.99 5.77 51.18
CA ASP A 717 -49.93 4.53 51.96
C ASP A 717 -50.48 3.17 51.44
N ASP A 718 -49.51 2.26 51.24
CA ASP A 718 -49.24 1.11 52.13
C ASP A 718 -49.81 -0.29 51.80
N ARG A 719 -48.84 -1.22 51.73
CA ARG A 719 -48.79 -2.61 52.19
C ARG A 719 -49.65 -3.74 51.57
N THR A 720 -48.89 -4.69 51.02
CA THR A 720 -48.89 -6.17 51.27
C THR A 720 -50.09 -7.03 50.90
N GLY A 721 -49.80 -8.18 50.26
CA GLY A 721 -50.62 -9.40 50.43
C GLY A 721 -50.62 -10.40 49.26
N THR A 722 -49.69 -11.36 49.32
CA THR A 722 -49.85 -12.82 49.17
C THR A 722 -50.97 -13.43 48.28
N SER A 723 -50.60 -14.41 47.43
CA SER A 723 -51.26 -15.74 47.27
C SER A 723 -50.51 -16.56 46.18
N ASN A 724 -49.78 -17.64 46.50
CA ASN A 724 -50.21 -19.07 46.47
C ASN A 724 -50.81 -19.55 45.14
N ASP A 725 -50.14 -20.48 44.43
CA ASP A 725 -50.41 -21.95 44.41
C ASP A 725 -49.53 -22.67 43.34
N VAL A 726 -48.71 -23.69 43.67
CA VAL A 726 -48.96 -25.16 43.65
C VAL A 726 -49.16 -25.72 42.21
N ALA A 727 -48.65 -26.87 41.75
CA ALA A 727 -47.56 -27.80 42.07
C ALA A 727 -47.52 -28.87 40.94
N ASN A 728 -46.38 -29.58 40.83
CA ASN A 728 -46.12 -31.00 40.48
C ASN A 728 -45.01 -31.16 39.43
N GLN A 729 -43.83 -31.73 39.77
CA GLN A 729 -43.53 -33.17 40.04
C GLN A 729 -43.65 -34.02 38.75
N GLU A 730 -42.72 -34.90 38.34
CA GLU A 730 -41.68 -35.66 39.07
C GLU A 730 -40.75 -36.41 38.05
N THR A 731 -39.43 -36.46 38.32
CA THR A 731 -38.45 -37.62 38.34
C THR A 731 -38.48 -38.75 37.28
N GLU A 732 -37.44 -39.52 36.92
CA GLU A 732 -35.96 -39.64 37.14
C GLU A 732 -35.45 -40.89 36.35
N GLN A 733 -34.11 -41.00 36.14
CA GLN A 733 -33.27 -42.23 36.05
C GLN A 733 -33.40 -43.14 34.78
N ASP A 734 -32.40 -43.88 34.28
CA ASP A 734 -31.11 -44.43 34.76
C ASP A 734 -30.19 -44.80 33.57
N ALA A 735 -28.92 -45.11 33.85
CA ALA A 735 -27.82 -45.50 32.96
C ALA A 735 -27.78 -47.00 32.56
N GLY A 736 -26.93 -47.35 31.57
CA GLY A 736 -26.25 -48.66 31.53
C GLY A 736 -25.97 -49.33 30.18
N LEU A 737 -24.70 -49.22 29.71
CA LEU A 737 -23.76 -50.27 29.22
C LEU A 737 -24.12 -51.31 28.13
N SER A 738 -23.16 -51.52 27.19
CA SER A 738 -22.55 -52.82 26.77
C SER A 738 -22.03 -52.77 25.30
N ASN A 739 -20.71 -52.86 25.03
CA ASN A 739 -19.91 -54.07 24.65
C ASN A 739 -20.13 -54.50 23.16
N THR A 740 -19.19 -54.83 22.26
CA THR A 740 -18.01 -55.73 22.27
C THR A 740 -17.26 -55.74 20.91
N THR A 741 -15.93 -56.07 20.92
CA THR A 741 -15.12 -56.95 20.00
C THR A 741 -14.91 -56.63 18.51
N ASP A 742 -13.84 -57.01 17.79
CA ASP A 742 -12.45 -57.53 18.01
C ASP A 742 -11.85 -57.88 16.60
N GLU A 743 -10.51 -57.99 16.50
CA GLU A 743 -9.62 -58.61 15.47
C GLU A 743 -9.73 -58.17 13.98
N GLY A 744 -8.70 -57.95 13.16
CA GLY A 744 -7.32 -58.48 13.02
C GLY A 744 -7.12 -58.78 11.52
N THR A 745 -6.11 -58.28 10.78
CA THR A 745 -4.82 -58.94 10.48
C THR A 745 -4.16 -58.30 9.23
N GLU A 746 -2.83 -58.34 9.21
CA GLU A 746 -1.87 -57.84 8.20
C GLU A 746 -1.83 -58.63 6.89
N SER A 747 -1.33 -58.01 5.80
CA SER A 747 -0.57 -58.70 4.72
C SER A 747 0.06 -57.74 3.69
N GLU A 748 1.40 -57.66 3.75
CA GLU A 748 2.42 -57.70 2.67
C GLU A 748 2.36 -56.82 1.39
N VAL A 749 3.50 -56.15 1.18
CA VAL A 749 4.00 -55.33 0.05
C VAL A 749 4.35 -56.19 -1.18
N PRO A 750 4.43 -55.62 -2.41
CA PRO A 750 5.76 -55.29 -2.95
C PRO A 750 5.81 -54.01 -3.83
N GLY A 751 6.93 -53.30 -3.77
CA GLY A 751 7.12 -51.98 -4.38
C GLY A 751 7.59 -51.95 -5.84
N PHE A 752 7.67 -50.74 -6.40
CA PHE A 752 8.46 -50.39 -7.58
C PHE A 752 8.78 -48.88 -7.62
N GLY A 753 10.08 -48.56 -7.71
CA GLY A 753 10.69 -47.45 -8.47
C GLY A 753 10.24 -46.00 -8.23
N ILE A 754 10.94 -45.29 -7.34
CA ILE A 754 10.88 -43.83 -7.22
C ILE A 754 11.90 -43.18 -8.17
N VAL A 755 11.44 -42.25 -9.00
CA VAL A 755 12.22 -41.18 -9.63
C VAL A 755 12.24 -40.02 -8.63
N VAL A 756 13.42 -39.58 -8.21
CA VAL A 756 13.60 -38.53 -7.21
C VAL A 756 13.44 -37.17 -7.88
N THR A 757 12.36 -36.46 -7.53
CA THR A 757 12.24 -35.00 -7.66
C THR A 757 12.41 -34.44 -6.25
N VAL A 758 13.39 -33.55 -6.07
CA VAL A 758 13.75 -32.98 -4.76
C VAL A 758 12.72 -31.91 -4.38
N LEU A 759 11.98 -32.15 -3.30
CA LEU A 759 11.13 -31.21 -2.57
C LEU A 759 11.93 -30.78 -1.33
N VAL A 760 12.16 -29.48 -1.17
CA VAL A 760 12.80 -28.91 0.02
C VAL A 760 11.71 -28.61 1.04
N ILE A 761 11.79 -29.24 2.21
CA ILE A 761 10.95 -28.99 3.39
C ILE A 761 11.91 -28.69 4.54
N LEU A 762 11.88 -27.46 5.05
CA LEU A 762 12.61 -27.05 6.26
C LEU A 762 11.77 -27.44 7.48
N GLY A 763 12.21 -28.48 8.20
CA GLY A 763 11.69 -28.86 9.52
C GLY A 763 12.84 -28.92 10.52
N PHE A 764 12.88 -27.99 11.45
CA PHE A 764 13.86 -27.98 12.55
C PHE A 764 13.38 -28.90 13.68
N ALA A 765 14.03 -30.04 13.88
CA ALA A 765 13.87 -30.88 15.05
C ALA A 765 15.00 -30.61 16.06
N TYR A 766 14.64 -30.06 17.22
CA TYR A 766 15.55 -29.83 18.34
C TYR A 766 15.84 -31.15 19.06
N LEU A 767 17.10 -31.61 19.05
CA LEU A 767 17.56 -32.75 19.85
C LEU A 767 18.42 -32.22 21.01
N SER A 768 17.89 -32.25 22.24
CA SER A 768 18.68 -32.01 23.45
C SER A 768 19.70 -33.14 23.69
N PRO A 769 20.94 -32.84 24.10
CA PRO A 769 21.89 -33.87 24.51
C PRO A 769 21.59 -34.32 25.95
N ARG A 770 21.46 -35.64 26.15
CA ARG A 770 21.62 -36.27 27.48
C ARG A 770 23.05 -36.79 27.61
N GLU A 771 23.63 -36.58 28.78
CA GLU A 771 24.85 -37.24 29.29
C GLU A 771 24.79 -38.77 29.21
#